data_AF-A0A2N5C5P1-F1
#
_entry.id   AF-A0A2N5C5P1-F1
#
_cell.length_a   1.000
_cell.length_b   1.000
_cell.length_c   1.000
_cell.angle_alpha   90.00
_cell.angle_beta   90.00
_cell.angle_gamma   90.00
#
_symmetry.space_group_name_H-M   'P 1'
#
loop_
_entity.id
_entity.type
_entity.pdbx_description
1 polymer ?
#
loop_
_entity_poly.entity_id
_entity_poly.type
_entity_poly.pdbx_seq_one_letter_code
_entity_poly.pdbx_strand_id
1 'polypeptide(L)'
;MESPTFDEGRTQEALPLEAGMAKRQQRLADAAAQLKRELHGIDDVIDRVIDGVRAWYVLPQIITRPVIVCLWGLTGTGKTQLTRRLAQLLGFYDRFVEVQMDGFSNGSGSRSTTISGMLGSSDIPEGEPGILVLDEFQRFRTVDERGKDMKVMRYQDVWVLLSDGRLPPALGTLQDVERKVADMRHSEERSAHDDEDDDGSPPARAPSRFRLDAWDAQDLRQTLKLKAPLLEIMEWPAARVHELLQDFQRSQQSWETDYSRLLIFVCGNLDEMYDQTAQRVEDCDTDADIFHQLTSQLSIIDVKKALSNRFRPEQIARLGNHHVIYPSFSRATYELLIRESVQRYIDGIASNVGLRFRVDDDVLVEIYDNAVFPAQGTRPLFSSVHAILSASLIDAALWAINEGVAAQTELPVTVSDDRRHLVVSASTPSGTVRRQFAVPLELNRIKQRANRDFRALLAVHEAGHGLIYSLLFGRVPQEIKINIASFKGGYNSFCTLQATTRQNSIDMICVGLAGRAAEALVFGELACTTGAEQDYKQATEAASRHLRHHGFGDRISRTDVTSDPNEHLNTDVGPSNAAMEALLREQYERAGELLRHHAATLKAMANALTRDGLILPADMVKLLLAHGIDATTPAGLADGEHGAVLEPFAAHLDRFGNHA
;
A
#
# COMPACT_ATOMS: atom_id res chain seq x y z
N MET A 1 -73.68 -26.43 -0.84
CA MET A 1 -73.82 -24.98 -1.07
C MET A 1 -72.61 -24.33 -0.45
N GLU A 2 -71.70 -23.80 -1.26
CA GLU A 2 -71.20 -22.43 -1.20
C GLU A 2 -69.96 -22.30 -2.10
N SER A 3 -69.98 -21.20 -2.84
CA SER A 3 -69.02 -20.76 -3.86
C SER A 3 -67.81 -20.05 -3.21
N PRO A 4 -66.74 -19.73 -3.96
CA PRO A 4 -65.44 -19.36 -3.44
C PRO A 4 -65.32 -17.86 -3.13
N THR A 5 -64.44 -17.50 -2.18
CA THR A 5 -64.05 -16.11 -1.93
C THR A 5 -62.55 -15.93 -2.08
N PHE A 6 -62.21 -14.97 -2.94
CA PHE A 6 -60.91 -14.42 -3.29
C PHE A 6 -60.07 -13.98 -2.07
N ASP A 7 -58.74 -14.09 -2.20
CA ASP A 7 -57.81 -13.03 -1.79
C ASP A 7 -56.61 -13.00 -2.76
N GLU A 8 -56.86 -12.50 -3.98
CA GLU A 8 -55.83 -11.96 -4.87
C GLU A 8 -55.55 -10.52 -4.44
N GLY A 9 -54.64 -10.34 -3.47
CA GLY A 9 -54.41 -9.04 -2.84
C GLY A 9 -52.98 -8.73 -2.40
N ARG A 10 -51.95 -9.39 -2.97
CA ARG A 10 -50.54 -9.16 -2.55
C ARG A 10 -49.48 -9.13 -3.66
N THR A 11 -49.81 -8.67 -4.87
CA THR A 11 -48.83 -8.72 -5.97
C THR A 11 -48.81 -7.50 -6.90
N GLN A 12 -48.97 -6.27 -6.40
CA GLN A 12 -48.87 -5.07 -7.26
C GLN A 12 -48.06 -3.86 -6.74
N GLU A 13 -47.52 -3.86 -5.51
CA GLU A 13 -46.64 -2.75 -5.04
C GLU A 13 -45.12 -3.04 -5.11
N ALA A 14 -44.68 -4.25 -5.47
CA ALA A 14 -43.25 -4.62 -5.48
C ALA A 14 -42.45 -4.19 -6.74
N LEU A 15 -43.13 -3.89 -7.85
CA LEU A 15 -42.52 -3.65 -9.16
C LEU A 15 -41.57 -2.42 -9.25
N PRO A 16 -41.79 -1.29 -8.56
CA PRO A 16 -40.91 -0.11 -8.65
C PRO A 16 -39.57 -0.28 -7.92
N LEU A 17 -39.58 -1.00 -6.79
CA LEU A 17 -38.39 -1.26 -5.97
C LEU A 17 -37.46 -2.25 -6.67
N GLU A 18 -38.01 -3.32 -7.27
CA GLU A 18 -37.25 -4.31 -8.03
C GLU A 18 -36.55 -3.69 -9.25
N ALA A 19 -37.26 -2.85 -10.02
CA ALA A 19 -36.69 -2.15 -11.16
C ALA A 19 -35.58 -1.15 -10.74
N GLY A 20 -35.77 -0.44 -9.62
CA GLY A 20 -34.76 0.47 -9.07
C GLY A 20 -33.50 -0.26 -8.58
N MET A 21 -33.67 -1.39 -7.90
CA MET A 21 -32.57 -2.25 -7.44
C MET A 21 -31.80 -2.83 -8.62
N ALA A 22 -32.49 -3.40 -9.61
CA ALA A 22 -31.87 -3.95 -10.81
C ALA A 22 -31.05 -2.88 -11.57
N LYS A 23 -31.57 -1.65 -11.69
CA LYS A 23 -30.84 -0.54 -12.31
C LYS A 23 -29.58 -0.15 -11.55
N ARG A 24 -29.63 -0.09 -10.21
CA ARG A 24 -28.46 0.20 -9.37
C ARG A 24 -27.43 -0.93 -9.44
N GLN A 25 -27.88 -2.17 -9.42
CA GLN A 25 -27.00 -3.33 -9.57
C GLN A 25 -26.30 -3.34 -10.93
N GLN A 26 -27.03 -3.03 -12.02
CA GLN A 26 -26.44 -2.91 -13.35
C GLN A 26 -25.41 -1.79 -13.40
N ARG A 27 -25.73 -0.60 -12.87
CA ARG A 27 -24.80 0.53 -12.84
C ARG A 27 -23.52 0.21 -12.05
N LEU A 28 -23.63 -0.55 -10.97
CA LEU A 28 -22.48 -1.01 -10.20
C LEU A 28 -21.61 -1.99 -11.00
N ALA A 29 -22.22 -2.91 -11.75
CA ALA A 29 -21.52 -3.83 -12.64
C ALA A 29 -20.81 -3.09 -13.81
N ASP A 30 -21.49 -2.11 -14.41
CA ASP A 30 -20.93 -1.28 -15.47
C ASP A 30 -19.74 -0.45 -14.95
N ALA A 31 -19.86 0.10 -13.73
CA ALA A 31 -18.78 0.81 -13.07
C ALA A 31 -17.58 -0.10 -12.81
N ALA A 32 -17.80 -1.33 -12.32
CA ALA A 32 -16.74 -2.32 -12.12
C ALA A 32 -16.00 -2.65 -13.43
N ALA A 33 -16.75 -2.92 -14.51
CA ALA A 33 -16.18 -3.19 -15.83
C ALA A 33 -15.40 -2.00 -16.39
N GLN A 34 -15.86 -0.77 -16.13
CA GLN A 34 -15.13 0.43 -16.53
C GLN A 34 -13.84 0.62 -15.71
N LEU A 35 -13.88 0.41 -14.40
CA LEU A 35 -12.71 0.51 -13.53
C LEU A 35 -11.62 -0.50 -13.94
N LYS A 36 -11.98 -1.74 -14.26
CA LYS A 36 -11.02 -2.76 -14.74
C LYS A 36 -10.37 -2.42 -16.08
N ARG A 37 -11.02 -1.60 -16.91
CA ARG A 37 -10.42 -1.10 -18.17
C ARG A 37 -9.47 0.08 -17.94
N GLU A 38 -9.70 0.87 -16.90
CA GLU A 38 -8.95 2.09 -16.61
C GLU A 38 -7.79 1.86 -15.62
N LEU A 39 -7.93 0.89 -14.70
CA LEU A 39 -6.99 0.62 -13.62
C LEU A 39 -6.45 -0.81 -13.75
N HIS A 40 -5.20 -0.91 -14.20
CA HIS A 40 -4.58 -2.19 -14.53
C HIS A 40 -3.98 -2.90 -13.31
N GLY A 41 -4.08 -4.23 -13.30
CA GLY A 41 -3.44 -5.09 -12.29
C GLY A 41 -4.07 -5.05 -10.90
N ILE A 42 -5.30 -4.53 -10.77
CA ILE A 42 -6.06 -4.49 -9.52
C ILE A 42 -7.48 -5.06 -9.65
N ASP A 43 -7.73 -5.92 -10.62
CA ASP A 43 -9.07 -6.49 -10.91
C ASP A 43 -9.71 -7.17 -9.70
N ASP A 44 -8.94 -8.02 -8.99
CA ASP A 44 -9.40 -8.70 -7.78
C ASP A 44 -9.72 -7.73 -6.64
N VAL A 45 -8.95 -6.64 -6.56
CA VAL A 45 -9.18 -5.57 -5.57
C VAL A 45 -10.46 -4.81 -5.91
N ILE A 46 -10.69 -4.50 -7.19
CA ILE A 46 -11.93 -3.87 -7.66
C ILE A 46 -13.12 -4.75 -7.28
N ASP A 47 -13.06 -6.05 -7.54
CA ASP A 47 -14.17 -6.97 -7.21
C ASP A 47 -14.47 -6.99 -5.71
N ARG A 48 -13.44 -7.10 -4.86
CA ARG A 48 -13.61 -7.06 -3.40
C ARG A 48 -14.23 -5.74 -2.92
N VAL A 49 -13.79 -4.61 -3.48
CA VAL A 49 -14.36 -3.29 -3.15
C VAL A 49 -15.82 -3.20 -3.60
N ILE A 50 -16.13 -3.63 -4.82
CA ILE A 50 -17.50 -3.64 -5.35
C ILE A 50 -18.42 -4.50 -4.48
N ASP A 51 -17.94 -5.65 -4.00
CA ASP A 51 -18.69 -6.51 -3.09
C ASP A 51 -18.96 -5.83 -1.74
N GLY A 52 -17.97 -5.12 -1.18
CA GLY A 52 -18.15 -4.33 0.05
C GLY A 52 -19.14 -3.18 -0.11
N VAL A 53 -19.17 -2.54 -1.27
CA VAL A 53 -20.03 -1.38 -1.58
C VAL A 53 -21.44 -1.77 -2.02
N ARG A 54 -21.63 -3.01 -2.50
CA ARG A 54 -22.88 -3.47 -3.14
C ARG A 54 -24.12 -3.23 -2.29
N ALA A 55 -24.09 -3.67 -1.03
CA ALA A 55 -25.23 -3.54 -0.12
C ALA A 55 -25.61 -2.07 0.11
N TRP A 56 -24.60 -1.22 0.30
CA TRP A 56 -24.76 0.22 0.49
C TRP A 56 -25.36 0.92 -0.73
N TYR A 57 -24.87 0.60 -1.93
CA TYR A 57 -25.32 1.28 -3.15
C TYR A 57 -26.72 0.84 -3.59
N VAL A 58 -27.02 -0.46 -3.52
CA VAL A 58 -28.29 -1.01 -4.01
C VAL A 58 -29.42 -0.70 -3.03
N LEU A 59 -29.20 -0.88 -1.73
CA LEU A 59 -30.20 -0.76 -0.66
C LEU A 59 -29.72 0.13 0.51
N PRO A 60 -29.41 1.43 0.27
CA PRO A 60 -28.92 2.34 1.30
C PRO A 60 -29.90 2.52 2.48
N GLN A 61 -31.20 2.31 2.25
CA GLN A 61 -32.22 2.49 3.29
C GLN A 61 -32.17 1.44 4.43
N ILE A 62 -31.52 0.29 4.20
CA ILE A 62 -31.37 -0.78 5.20
C ILE A 62 -30.10 -0.56 6.04
N ILE A 63 -29.18 0.27 5.56
CA ILE A 63 -27.92 0.56 6.23
C ILE A 63 -28.19 1.41 7.47
N THR A 64 -27.84 0.86 8.64
CA THR A 64 -28.02 1.50 9.96
C THR A 64 -26.69 1.96 10.58
N ARG A 65 -25.57 1.59 9.98
CA ARG A 65 -24.21 1.96 10.38
C ARG A 65 -23.35 2.20 9.13
N PRO A 66 -22.34 3.07 9.20
CA PRO A 66 -21.50 3.35 8.05
C PRO A 66 -20.85 2.07 7.50
N VAL A 67 -20.82 1.94 6.18
CA VAL A 67 -20.11 0.84 5.52
C VAL A 67 -18.65 1.25 5.40
N ILE A 68 -17.76 0.47 6.02
CA ILE A 68 -16.32 0.78 6.05
C ILE A 68 -15.59 -0.19 5.13
N VAL A 69 -14.80 0.35 4.21
CA VAL A 69 -13.93 -0.40 3.29
C VAL A 69 -12.50 0.09 3.50
N CYS A 70 -11.64 -0.75 4.07
CA CYS A 70 -10.25 -0.39 4.31
C CYS A 70 -9.36 -0.84 3.14
N LEU A 71 -8.59 0.08 2.57
CA LEU A 71 -7.70 -0.13 1.43
C LEU A 71 -6.24 0.02 1.89
N TRP A 72 -5.50 -1.09 1.89
CA TRP A 72 -4.11 -1.14 2.35
C TRP A 72 -3.19 -1.52 1.21
N GLY A 73 -2.08 -0.80 1.02
CA GLY A 73 -1.16 -1.11 -0.07
C GLY A 73 0.02 -0.15 -0.11
N LEU A 74 1.03 -0.45 -0.93
CA LEU A 74 2.15 0.45 -1.16
C LEU A 74 1.70 1.80 -1.76
N THR A 75 2.55 2.82 -1.63
CA THR A 75 2.30 4.10 -2.30
C THR A 75 2.20 3.92 -3.81
N GLY A 76 1.25 4.60 -4.46
CA GLY A 76 1.12 4.53 -5.92
C GLY A 76 0.43 3.27 -6.47
N THR A 77 -0.18 2.41 -5.64
CA THR A 77 -0.99 1.26 -6.12
C THR A 77 -2.40 1.63 -6.60
N GLY A 78 -2.77 2.92 -6.59
CA GLY A 78 -4.05 3.40 -7.14
C GLY A 78 -5.22 3.49 -6.14
N LYS A 79 -5.00 3.33 -4.83
CA LYS A 79 -6.06 3.40 -3.78
C LYS A 79 -6.97 4.62 -3.91
N THR A 80 -6.40 5.83 -3.85
CA THR A 80 -7.15 7.10 -3.95
C THR A 80 -7.76 7.31 -5.34
N GLN A 81 -7.12 6.78 -6.39
CA GLN A 81 -7.67 6.86 -7.75
C GLN A 81 -8.93 5.99 -7.89
N LEU A 82 -8.92 4.78 -7.31
CA LEU A 82 -10.07 3.88 -7.31
C LEU A 82 -11.28 4.52 -6.61
N THR A 83 -11.09 5.09 -5.41
CA THR A 83 -12.20 5.68 -4.63
C THR A 83 -12.83 6.88 -5.33
N ARG A 84 -12.00 7.80 -5.85
CA ARG A 84 -12.48 8.96 -6.62
C ARG A 84 -13.21 8.53 -7.88
N ARG A 85 -12.66 7.57 -8.63
CA ARG A 85 -13.25 7.13 -9.90
C ARG A 85 -14.55 6.38 -9.69
N LEU A 86 -14.61 5.52 -8.67
CA LEU A 86 -15.84 4.84 -8.27
C LEU A 86 -16.93 5.86 -7.90
N ALA A 87 -16.61 6.89 -7.11
CA ALA A 87 -17.56 7.94 -6.76
C ALA A 87 -18.13 8.66 -7.99
N GLN A 88 -17.29 8.95 -8.99
CA GLN A 88 -17.74 9.56 -10.26
C GLN A 88 -18.70 8.64 -11.03
N LEU A 89 -18.34 7.36 -11.21
CA LEU A 89 -19.14 6.40 -11.98
C LEU A 89 -20.50 6.12 -11.32
N LEU A 90 -20.52 6.05 -9.98
CA LEU A 90 -21.73 5.85 -9.20
C LEU A 90 -22.59 7.12 -9.08
N GLY A 91 -22.04 8.29 -9.44
CA GLY A 91 -22.75 9.57 -9.41
C GLY A 91 -22.87 10.16 -8.00
N PHE A 92 -21.82 10.02 -7.20
CA PHE A 92 -21.70 10.50 -5.82
C PHE A 92 -20.62 11.58 -5.66
N TYR A 93 -20.09 12.12 -6.76
CA TYR A 93 -18.99 13.09 -6.70
C TYR A 93 -19.42 14.45 -6.10
N ASP A 94 -20.70 14.80 -6.19
CA ASP A 94 -21.35 15.93 -5.49
C ASP A 94 -21.42 15.71 -3.97
N ARG A 95 -21.29 14.47 -3.50
CA ARG A 95 -21.37 14.07 -2.08
C ARG A 95 -20.15 13.25 -1.68
N PHE A 96 -19.00 13.66 -2.21
CA PHE A 96 -17.71 13.02 -2.00
C PHE A 96 -16.82 13.95 -1.18
N VAL A 97 -16.37 13.47 -0.02
CA VAL A 97 -15.47 14.20 0.87
C VAL A 97 -14.19 13.39 1.04
N GLU A 98 -13.05 14.01 0.81
CA GLU A 98 -11.74 13.40 1.02
C GLU A 98 -10.97 14.17 2.09
N VAL A 99 -10.52 13.46 3.11
CA VAL A 99 -9.77 14.00 4.24
C VAL A 99 -8.40 13.36 4.28
N GLN A 100 -7.36 14.18 4.15
CA GLN A 100 -5.98 13.74 4.38
C GLN A 100 -5.69 13.67 5.89
N MET A 101 -5.31 12.48 6.35
CA MET A 101 -5.12 12.16 7.77
C MET A 101 -3.69 12.38 8.26
N ASP A 102 -2.99 13.39 7.71
CA ASP A 102 -1.60 13.69 8.08
C ASP A 102 -1.45 14.79 9.15
N GLY A 103 -2.57 15.43 9.55
CA GLY A 103 -2.61 16.45 10.60
C GLY A 103 -2.06 17.82 10.20
N PHE A 104 -1.33 17.92 9.07
CA PHE A 104 -0.60 19.11 8.63
C PHE A 104 -1.19 19.74 7.36
N SER A 105 -1.68 18.95 6.40
CA SER A 105 -2.01 19.41 5.05
C SER A 105 -3.27 20.29 4.95
N ASN A 106 -4.12 20.27 5.98
CA ASN A 106 -5.30 21.15 6.07
C ASN A 106 -5.00 22.53 6.71
N GLY A 107 -3.73 22.86 6.96
CA GLY A 107 -3.30 24.20 7.41
C GLY A 107 -3.00 25.12 6.22
N SER A 108 -3.94 25.98 5.81
CA SER A 108 -3.81 27.41 6.13
C SER A 108 -5.14 28.19 6.05
N GLY A 109 -6.29 27.51 5.94
CA GLY A 109 -7.59 28.21 5.82
C GLY A 109 -8.85 27.46 6.24
N SER A 110 -8.79 26.16 6.57
CA SER A 110 -10.00 25.41 6.92
C SER A 110 -10.26 25.41 8.43
N ARG A 111 -11.39 26.01 8.81
CA ARG A 111 -11.88 26.27 10.17
C ARG A 111 -12.20 25.02 11.01
N SER A 112 -12.00 23.79 10.52
CA SER A 112 -12.38 22.58 11.24
C SER A 112 -11.20 21.64 11.51
N THR A 113 -10.96 21.37 12.80
CA THR A 113 -9.99 20.38 13.31
C THR A 113 -10.63 19.00 13.53
N THR A 114 -11.91 18.84 13.18
CA THR A 114 -12.74 17.65 13.45
C THR A 114 -13.36 17.13 12.16
N ILE A 115 -13.66 15.84 12.09
CA ILE A 115 -14.35 15.27 10.92
C ILE A 115 -15.79 15.80 10.83
N SER A 116 -16.45 15.99 11.97
CA SER A 116 -17.79 16.56 12.07
C SER A 116 -17.92 17.92 11.38
N GLY A 117 -16.98 18.85 11.60
CA GLY A 117 -17.05 20.17 10.96
C GLY A 117 -16.68 20.15 9.47
N MET A 118 -15.88 19.17 9.02
CA MET A 118 -15.65 18.95 7.60
C MET A 118 -16.90 18.41 6.90
N LEU A 119 -17.59 17.45 7.52
CA LEU A 119 -18.86 16.93 7.00
C LEU A 119 -19.97 17.99 7.04
N GLY A 120 -20.04 18.79 8.10
CA GLY A 120 -21.02 19.88 8.23
C GLY A 120 -20.84 21.00 7.20
N SER A 121 -19.60 21.22 6.73
CA SER A 121 -19.31 22.17 5.64
C SER A 121 -19.39 21.54 4.24
N SER A 122 -19.62 20.23 4.14
CA SER A 122 -19.77 19.51 2.87
C SER A 122 -21.22 19.50 2.37
N ASP A 123 -21.40 19.05 1.12
CA ASP A 123 -22.69 18.85 0.48
C ASP A 123 -23.35 17.50 0.86
N ILE A 124 -22.84 16.76 1.84
CA ILE A 124 -23.44 15.51 2.32
C ILE A 124 -24.56 15.82 3.33
N PRO A 125 -25.84 15.60 2.99
CA PRO A 125 -26.94 15.87 3.91
C PRO A 125 -27.01 14.83 5.03
N GLU A 126 -27.51 15.25 6.19
CA GLU A 126 -27.78 14.35 7.31
C GLU A 126 -28.77 13.24 6.90
N GLY A 127 -28.45 11.99 7.24
CA GLY A 127 -29.26 10.81 6.95
C GLY A 127 -29.28 10.38 5.47
N GLU A 128 -28.50 11.02 4.60
CA GLU A 128 -28.40 10.65 3.18
C GLU A 128 -27.09 9.87 2.88
N PRO A 129 -27.07 9.04 1.82
CA PRO A 129 -25.85 8.37 1.42
C PRO A 129 -24.83 9.38 0.88
N GLY A 130 -23.58 9.21 1.29
CA GLY A 130 -22.42 9.98 0.85
C GLY A 130 -21.14 9.15 0.97
N ILE A 131 -20.06 9.61 0.34
CA ILE A 131 -18.77 8.92 0.35
C ILE A 131 -17.74 9.78 1.10
N LEU A 132 -17.12 9.20 2.12
CA LEU A 132 -16.01 9.78 2.86
C LEU A 132 -14.74 8.97 2.62
N VAL A 133 -13.65 9.61 2.23
CA VAL A 133 -12.33 8.99 2.09
C VAL A 133 -11.40 9.54 3.16
N LEU A 134 -10.88 8.67 4.01
CA LEU A 134 -9.83 8.98 4.97
C LEU A 134 -8.50 8.51 4.36
N ASP A 135 -7.77 9.42 3.73
CA ASP A 135 -6.52 9.10 3.03
C ASP A 135 -5.28 9.26 3.92
N GLU A 136 -4.22 8.51 3.61
CA GLU A 136 -2.97 8.46 4.39
C GLU A 136 -3.20 8.15 5.89
N PHE A 137 -4.16 7.26 6.19
CA PHE A 137 -4.59 6.95 7.56
C PHE A 137 -3.45 6.48 8.47
N GLN A 138 -2.39 5.87 7.93
CA GLN A 138 -1.24 5.43 8.70
C GLN A 138 -0.49 6.57 9.42
N ARG A 139 -0.65 7.81 8.95
CA ARG A 139 -0.02 9.00 9.54
C ARG A 139 -0.74 9.44 10.82
N PHE A 140 -2.02 9.08 10.97
CA PHE A 140 -2.83 9.37 12.14
C PHE A 140 -2.49 8.39 13.27
N ARG A 141 -1.39 8.60 14.00
CA ARG A 141 -0.98 7.74 15.12
C ARG A 141 -1.65 8.13 16.43
N THR A 142 -2.11 7.15 17.20
CA THR A 142 -2.64 7.33 18.56
C THR A 142 -1.70 6.75 19.63
N VAL A 143 -0.76 5.91 19.21
CA VAL A 143 0.23 5.25 20.06
C VAL A 143 1.64 5.56 19.54
N ASP A 144 2.57 5.82 20.47
CA ASP A 144 3.99 6.05 20.17
C ASP A 144 4.76 4.74 19.92
N GLU A 145 6.04 4.84 19.56
CA GLU A 145 6.91 3.68 19.29
C GLU A 145 7.16 2.78 20.51
N ARG A 146 6.80 3.25 21.72
CA ARG A 146 6.94 2.52 22.98
C ARG A 146 5.60 1.99 23.49
N GLY A 147 4.52 2.08 22.69
CA GLY A 147 3.20 1.62 23.08
C GLY A 147 2.43 2.58 24.00
N LYS A 148 2.92 3.82 24.21
CA LYS A 148 2.30 4.82 25.09
C LYS A 148 1.41 5.77 24.30
N ASP A 149 0.38 6.29 24.98
CA ASP A 149 -0.55 7.24 24.39
C ASP A 149 0.10 8.51 23.89
N MET A 150 -0.21 8.81 22.63
CA MET A 150 0.08 10.12 22.04
C MET A 150 -1.10 11.07 22.26
N LYS A 151 -0.79 12.31 22.60
CA LYS A 151 -1.79 13.38 22.66
C LYS A 151 -2.18 13.81 21.25
N VAL A 152 -3.19 13.14 20.69
CA VAL A 152 -3.77 13.49 19.39
C VAL A 152 -4.69 14.69 19.55
N MET A 153 -4.45 15.79 18.82
CA MET A 153 -5.21 17.04 18.99
C MET A 153 -6.26 17.30 17.88
N ARG A 154 -6.32 16.45 16.83
CA ARG A 154 -7.21 16.61 15.67
C ARG A 154 -7.88 15.29 15.32
N TYR A 155 -9.05 15.35 14.67
CA TYR A 155 -9.80 14.19 14.14
C TYR A 155 -10.17 13.09 15.15
N GLN A 156 -10.17 13.37 16.46
CA GLN A 156 -10.50 12.34 17.47
C GLN A 156 -11.93 11.78 17.31
N ASP A 157 -12.84 12.58 16.78
CA ASP A 157 -14.23 12.23 16.50
C ASP A 157 -14.39 11.19 15.38
N VAL A 158 -13.35 10.91 14.60
CA VAL A 158 -13.34 9.85 13.58
C VAL A 158 -13.72 8.49 14.16
N TRP A 159 -13.30 8.19 15.40
CA TRP A 159 -13.57 6.90 16.01
C TRP A 159 -15.04 6.74 16.40
N VAL A 160 -15.74 7.84 16.70
CA VAL A 160 -17.19 7.84 16.97
C VAL A 160 -17.95 7.68 15.65
N LEU A 161 -17.49 8.36 14.59
CA LEU A 161 -18.05 8.19 13.25
C LEU A 161 -17.95 6.73 12.77
N LEU A 162 -16.78 6.10 12.93
CA LEU A 162 -16.56 4.72 12.52
C LEU A 162 -17.35 3.68 13.33
N SER A 163 -17.84 4.01 14.55
CA SER A 163 -18.60 3.04 15.35
C SER A 163 -20.07 3.00 14.95
N ASP A 164 -20.77 4.14 15.03
CA ASP A 164 -22.22 4.19 14.89
C ASP A 164 -22.69 5.23 13.85
N GLY A 165 -21.76 6.01 13.28
CA GLY A 165 -22.10 7.04 12.29
C GLY A 165 -22.81 8.26 12.84
N ARG A 166 -23.01 8.34 14.16
CA ARG A 166 -23.71 9.45 14.82
C ARG A 166 -22.72 10.30 15.58
N LEU A 167 -22.64 11.57 15.21
CA LEU A 167 -21.70 12.50 15.83
C LEU A 167 -22.41 13.39 16.86
N PRO A 168 -21.93 13.44 18.11
CA PRO A 168 -22.47 14.38 19.08
C PRO A 168 -22.12 15.82 18.68
N PRO A 169 -22.89 16.81 19.16
CA PRO A 169 -22.52 18.21 18.96
C PRO A 169 -21.17 18.49 19.61
N ALA A 170 -20.40 19.42 19.04
CA ALA A 170 -19.11 19.78 19.63
C ALA A 170 -19.31 20.41 21.02
N LEU A 171 -18.31 20.25 21.88
CA LEU A 171 -18.35 20.83 23.23
C LEU A 171 -18.44 22.35 23.13
N GLY A 172 -19.44 22.93 23.79
CA GLY A 172 -19.64 24.39 23.83
C GLY A 172 -20.50 24.95 22.70
N THR A 173 -20.88 24.17 21.67
CA THR A 173 -21.65 24.69 20.52
C THR A 173 -22.96 25.37 20.93
N LEU A 174 -23.69 24.82 21.90
CA LEU A 174 -24.91 25.46 22.41
C LEU A 174 -24.63 26.75 23.19
N GLN A 175 -23.50 26.84 23.90
CA GLN A 175 -23.07 28.04 24.60
C GLN A 175 -22.62 29.13 23.62
N ASP A 176 -22.01 28.73 22.51
CA ASP A 176 -21.64 29.65 21.43
C ASP A 176 -22.89 30.25 20.78
N VAL A 177 -23.93 29.44 20.52
CA VAL A 177 -25.22 29.93 20.01
C VAL A 177 -25.90 30.85 21.03
N GLU A 178 -25.87 30.50 22.33
CA GLU A 178 -26.42 31.36 23.39
C GLU A 178 -25.70 32.72 23.46
N ARG A 179 -24.37 32.71 23.34
CA ARG A 179 -23.56 33.93 23.27
C ARG A 179 -23.92 34.77 22.05
N LYS A 180 -24.09 34.16 20.87
CA LYS A 180 -24.55 34.86 19.65
C LYS A 180 -25.90 35.51 19.84
N VAL A 181 -26.86 34.82 20.44
CA VAL A 181 -28.19 35.38 20.75
C VAL A 181 -28.07 36.58 21.70
N ALA A 182 -27.18 36.53 22.70
CA ALA A 182 -26.92 37.64 23.60
C ALA A 182 -26.31 38.85 22.87
N ASP A 183 -25.32 38.62 21.99
CA ASP A 183 -24.69 39.67 21.18
C ASP A 183 -25.71 40.33 20.23
N MET A 184 -26.59 39.53 19.61
CA MET A 184 -27.69 40.04 18.79
C MET A 184 -28.62 40.95 19.60
N ARG A 185 -29.08 40.52 20.78
CA ARG A 185 -29.95 41.35 21.64
C ARG A 185 -29.30 42.66 22.04
N HIS A 186 -28.03 42.62 22.44
CA HIS A 186 -27.26 43.82 22.79
C HIS A 186 -27.08 44.77 21.60
N SER A 187 -26.95 44.24 20.38
CA SER A 187 -26.92 45.07 19.16
C SER A 187 -28.28 45.70 18.85
N GLU A 188 -29.37 44.95 19.00
CA GLU A 188 -30.75 45.44 18.79
C GLU A 188 -31.11 46.53 19.82
N GLU A 189 -30.72 46.37 21.09
CA GLU A 189 -30.93 47.37 22.16
C GLU A 189 -30.15 48.67 21.92
N ARG A 190 -28.88 48.59 21.49
CA ARG A 190 -28.08 49.78 21.16
C ARG A 190 -28.64 50.54 19.96
N SER A 191 -29.06 49.83 18.91
CA SER A 191 -29.70 50.48 17.76
C SER A 191 -31.02 51.16 18.14
N ALA A 192 -31.74 50.65 19.13
CA ALA A 192 -32.95 51.30 19.64
C ALA A 192 -32.66 52.53 20.53
N HIS A 193 -31.54 52.54 21.27
CA HIS A 193 -31.12 53.69 22.10
C HIS A 193 -30.45 54.82 21.28
N ASP A 194 -29.71 54.50 20.21
CA ASP A 194 -29.15 55.50 19.30
C ASP A 194 -30.25 56.29 18.53
N ASP A 195 -31.50 55.77 18.49
CA ASP A 195 -32.67 56.48 17.97
C ASP A 195 -33.31 57.44 19.02
N GLU A 196 -32.95 57.33 20.31
CA GLU A 196 -33.52 58.14 21.41
C GLU A 196 -32.59 59.27 21.91
N ASP A 197 -31.27 59.12 21.83
CA ASP A 197 -30.29 60.14 22.26
C ASP A 197 -29.77 61.00 21.07
N ASP A 198 -30.58 61.97 20.62
CA ASP A 198 -30.17 63.07 19.74
C ASP A 198 -29.39 64.14 20.52
N ASP A 199 -28.09 63.92 20.72
CA ASP A 199 -27.13 65.01 21.02
C ASP A 199 -25.92 64.95 20.05
N GLY A 200 -26.16 65.40 18.81
CA GLY A 200 -25.13 66.03 17.98
C GLY A 200 -24.08 65.16 17.28
N SER A 201 -24.25 63.83 17.19
CA SER A 201 -23.39 62.93 16.40
C SER A 201 -24.06 62.51 15.08
N PRO A 202 -23.30 62.16 14.00
CA PRO A 202 -23.87 61.98 12.66
C PRO A 202 -24.91 60.84 12.60
N PRO A 203 -25.88 60.89 11.67
CA PRO A 203 -27.14 60.15 11.76
C PRO A 203 -26.94 58.64 11.92
N ALA A 204 -27.70 58.06 12.85
CA ALA A 204 -27.80 56.63 13.12
C ALA A 204 -28.00 55.85 11.81
N ARG A 205 -27.21 54.78 11.63
CA ARG A 205 -27.33 53.88 10.47
C ARG A 205 -28.69 53.20 10.52
N ALA A 206 -29.47 53.31 9.43
CA ALA A 206 -30.74 52.62 9.27
C ALA A 206 -30.64 51.13 9.67
N PRO A 207 -31.67 50.54 10.33
CA PRO A 207 -31.61 49.17 10.79
C PRO A 207 -31.33 48.23 9.62
N SER A 208 -30.21 47.51 9.70
CA SER A 208 -29.80 46.58 8.67
C SER A 208 -30.88 45.52 8.48
N ARG A 209 -31.31 45.31 7.22
CA ARG A 209 -32.24 44.21 6.85
C ARG A 209 -31.72 42.85 7.33
N PHE A 210 -30.40 42.68 7.34
CA PHE A 210 -29.73 41.49 7.86
C PHE A 210 -29.23 41.75 9.28
N ARG A 211 -29.74 40.97 10.22
CA ARG A 211 -29.40 41.05 11.66
C ARG A 211 -28.29 40.09 12.05
N LEU A 212 -28.03 39.10 11.20
CA LEU A 212 -26.94 38.15 11.32
C LEU A 212 -26.04 38.28 10.10
N ASP A 213 -24.74 38.09 10.29
CA ASP A 213 -23.85 37.90 9.16
C ASP A 213 -24.03 36.51 8.54
N ALA A 214 -23.46 36.32 7.35
CA ALA A 214 -23.58 35.04 6.63
C ALA A 214 -22.94 33.87 7.38
N TRP A 215 -21.96 34.14 8.25
CA TRP A 215 -21.23 33.12 9.00
C TRP A 215 -22.04 32.63 10.19
N ASP A 216 -22.60 33.54 10.98
CA ASP A 216 -23.50 33.21 12.09
C ASP A 216 -24.79 32.58 11.61
N ALA A 217 -25.36 33.05 10.49
CA ALA A 217 -26.51 32.40 9.88
C ALA A 217 -26.20 30.97 9.42
N GLN A 218 -25.00 30.72 8.89
CA GLN A 218 -24.58 29.38 8.48
C GLN A 218 -24.36 28.45 9.69
N ASP A 219 -23.72 28.96 10.73
CA ASP A 219 -23.46 28.21 11.97
C ASP A 219 -24.74 27.86 12.72
N LEU A 220 -25.70 28.79 12.80
CA LEU A 220 -27.05 28.54 13.32
C LEU A 220 -27.78 27.51 12.48
N ARG A 221 -27.69 27.60 11.14
CA ARG A 221 -28.30 26.64 10.21
C ARG A 221 -27.82 25.22 10.48
N GLN A 222 -26.51 25.06 10.66
CA GLN A 222 -25.89 23.76 10.92
C GLN A 222 -26.21 23.25 12.33
N THR A 223 -26.02 24.08 13.36
CA THR A 223 -26.21 23.69 14.75
C THR A 223 -27.66 23.32 15.07
N LEU A 224 -28.61 24.13 14.60
CA LEU A 224 -30.04 23.93 14.85
C LEU A 224 -30.74 23.13 13.75
N LYS A 225 -29.98 22.55 12.81
CA LYS A 225 -30.48 21.69 11.71
C LYS A 225 -31.61 22.32 10.88
N LEU A 226 -31.45 23.60 10.56
CA LEU A 226 -32.49 24.40 9.91
C LEU A 226 -32.52 24.15 8.40
N LYS A 227 -33.73 24.05 7.84
CA LYS A 227 -33.94 23.88 6.39
C LYS A 227 -34.12 25.19 5.62
N ALA A 228 -34.11 26.33 6.31
CA ALA A 228 -34.34 27.64 5.72
C ALA A 228 -33.14 28.09 4.85
N PRO A 229 -33.36 28.84 3.76
CA PRO A 229 -32.30 29.46 2.99
C PRO A 229 -31.44 30.39 3.84
N LEU A 230 -30.13 30.48 3.54
CA LEU A 230 -29.19 31.29 4.32
C LEU A 230 -29.63 32.76 4.43
N LEU A 231 -30.10 33.35 3.33
CA LEU A 231 -30.60 34.72 3.29
C LEU A 231 -31.82 34.93 4.20
N GLU A 232 -32.68 33.93 4.36
CA GLU A 232 -33.83 34.03 5.26
C GLU A 232 -33.34 34.04 6.72
N ILE A 233 -32.40 33.15 7.06
CA ILE A 233 -31.83 33.07 8.41
C ILE A 233 -31.14 34.38 8.79
N MET A 234 -30.47 35.04 7.85
CA MET A 234 -29.81 36.32 8.08
C MET A 234 -30.78 37.45 8.50
N GLU A 235 -32.07 37.34 8.18
CA GLU A 235 -33.10 38.33 8.52
C GLU A 235 -33.77 38.05 9.88
N TRP A 236 -33.46 36.94 10.56
CA TRP A 236 -34.17 36.53 11.78
C TRP A 236 -33.86 37.43 13.00
N PRO A 237 -34.88 37.83 13.78
CA PRO A 237 -34.69 38.56 15.04
C PRO A 237 -34.13 37.65 16.13
N ALA A 238 -33.45 38.23 17.12
CA ALA A 238 -32.87 37.48 18.24
C ALA A 238 -33.91 36.63 19.00
N ALA A 239 -35.15 37.10 19.10
CA ALA A 239 -36.26 36.37 19.72
C ALA A 239 -36.57 35.04 19.02
N ARG A 240 -36.59 35.01 17.68
CA ARG A 240 -36.86 33.78 16.89
C ARG A 240 -35.72 32.77 17.05
N VAL A 241 -34.47 33.23 17.01
CA VAL A 241 -33.30 32.35 17.21
C VAL A 241 -33.30 31.76 18.63
N HIS A 242 -33.66 32.55 19.63
CA HIS A 242 -33.77 32.09 21.02
C HIS A 242 -34.87 31.03 21.21
N GLU A 243 -36.03 31.21 20.60
CA GLU A 243 -37.12 30.22 20.63
C GLU A 243 -36.69 28.89 20.00
N LEU A 244 -36.05 28.93 18.82
CA LEU A 244 -35.51 27.76 18.15
C LEU A 244 -34.44 27.05 19.00
N LEU A 245 -33.58 27.80 19.69
CA LEU A 245 -32.60 27.24 20.62
C LEU A 245 -33.28 26.52 21.78
N GLN A 246 -34.34 27.10 22.38
CA GLN A 246 -35.08 26.46 23.46
C GLN A 246 -35.78 25.17 23.01
N ASP A 247 -36.37 25.17 21.82
CA ASP A 247 -37.02 23.98 21.25
C ASP A 247 -36.00 22.89 20.91
N PHE A 248 -34.82 23.27 20.42
CA PHE A 248 -33.72 22.35 20.20
C PHE A 248 -33.20 21.76 21.52
N GLN A 249 -33.08 22.56 22.58
CA GLN A 249 -32.67 22.09 23.90
C GLN A 249 -33.65 21.09 24.53
N ARG A 250 -34.95 21.24 24.24
CA ARG A 250 -36.00 20.30 24.69
C ARG A 250 -35.97 18.97 23.93
N SER A 251 -35.39 18.94 22.72
CA SER A 251 -35.33 17.77 21.84
C SER A 251 -33.94 17.11 21.87
N GLN A 252 -33.56 16.55 23.02
CA GLN A 252 -32.24 15.92 23.22
C GLN A 252 -31.91 14.79 22.22
N GLN A 253 -32.92 14.11 21.68
CA GLN A 253 -32.74 13.03 20.69
C GLN A 253 -32.29 13.54 19.31
N SER A 254 -32.47 14.82 18.98
CA SER A 254 -32.07 15.40 17.69
C SER A 254 -30.70 16.08 17.70
N TRP A 255 -29.98 16.02 18.82
CA TRP A 255 -28.68 16.68 18.97
C TRP A 255 -27.57 15.99 18.16
N GLU A 256 -27.63 14.68 17.99
CA GLU A 256 -26.65 13.93 17.21
C GLU A 256 -26.87 14.13 15.72
N THR A 257 -25.81 14.37 14.96
CA THR A 257 -25.87 14.41 13.49
C THR A 257 -25.73 13.01 12.92
N ASP A 258 -26.73 12.57 12.14
CA ASP A 258 -26.76 11.24 11.53
C ASP A 258 -25.98 11.16 10.21
N TYR A 259 -24.86 10.44 10.25
CA TYR A 259 -24.05 10.03 9.11
C TYR A 259 -23.98 8.49 8.99
N SER A 260 -24.97 7.77 9.53
CA SER A 260 -25.03 6.29 9.51
C SER A 260 -25.05 5.67 8.12
N ARG A 261 -25.44 6.43 7.08
CA ARG A 261 -25.48 5.97 5.69
C ARG A 261 -24.23 6.33 4.88
N LEU A 262 -23.13 6.72 5.53
CA LEU A 262 -21.87 6.94 4.81
C LEU A 262 -21.25 5.62 4.33
N LEU A 263 -20.66 5.69 3.14
CA LEU A 263 -19.61 4.77 2.72
C LEU A 263 -18.26 5.41 3.06
N ILE A 264 -17.50 4.78 3.95
CA ILE A 264 -16.22 5.27 4.43
C ILE A 264 -15.10 4.41 3.84
N PHE A 265 -14.24 5.00 3.02
CA PHE A 265 -12.99 4.41 2.61
C PHE A 265 -11.88 4.82 3.57
N VAL A 266 -11.13 3.84 4.09
CA VAL A 266 -9.94 4.10 4.90
C VAL A 266 -8.72 3.66 4.09
N CYS A 267 -7.96 4.62 3.56
CA CYS A 267 -6.81 4.34 2.71
C CYS A 267 -5.52 4.54 3.50
N GLY A 268 -4.59 3.60 3.39
CA GLY A 268 -3.26 3.78 3.97
C GLY A 268 -2.17 2.93 3.36
N ASN A 269 -0.93 3.38 3.58
CA ASN A 269 0.28 2.63 3.27
C ASN A 269 0.78 1.98 4.56
N LEU A 270 0.83 0.65 4.59
CA LEU A 270 1.35 -0.11 5.73
C LEU A 270 2.61 -0.83 5.28
N ASP A 271 3.69 -0.05 5.14
CA ASP A 271 4.98 -0.54 4.65
C ASP A 271 5.52 -1.67 5.54
N GLU A 272 5.18 -1.66 6.84
CA GLU A 272 5.59 -2.67 7.82
C GLU A 272 5.01 -4.06 7.58
N MET A 273 3.89 -4.17 6.85
CA MET A 273 3.38 -5.48 6.40
C MET A 273 4.36 -6.14 5.43
N TYR A 274 5.15 -5.32 4.73
CA TYR A 274 6.11 -5.75 3.74
C TYR A 274 7.51 -5.89 4.35
N ASP A 275 7.80 -5.37 5.54
CA ASP A 275 9.15 -5.42 6.15
C ASP A 275 9.70 -6.83 6.33
N GLN A 276 8.89 -7.82 6.73
CA GLN A 276 9.38 -9.21 6.84
C GLN A 276 9.68 -9.82 5.46
N THR A 277 9.00 -9.35 4.43
CA THR A 277 9.20 -9.74 3.03
C THR A 277 10.36 -8.97 2.41
N ALA A 278 10.56 -7.70 2.79
CA ALA A 278 11.61 -6.80 2.30
C ALA A 278 12.95 -7.00 3.03
N GLN A 279 12.95 -7.40 4.31
CA GLN A 279 14.18 -7.84 5.02
C GLN A 279 14.72 -9.16 4.46
N ARG A 280 13.85 -9.98 3.85
CA ARG A 280 14.30 -11.10 3.02
C ARG A 280 14.88 -10.62 1.70
N VAL A 281 14.54 -9.44 1.21
CA VAL A 281 14.89 -8.96 -0.13
C VAL A 281 15.50 -7.56 -0.03
N GLU A 282 16.71 -7.49 0.54
CA GLU A 282 17.35 -6.23 0.95
C GLU A 282 17.90 -5.37 -0.21
N ASP A 283 17.48 -5.58 -1.46
CA ASP A 283 17.90 -4.73 -2.58
C ASP A 283 16.73 -4.34 -3.49
N CYS A 284 16.77 -3.09 -3.95
CA CYS A 284 15.81 -2.37 -4.80
C CYS A 284 15.52 -3.00 -6.20
N ASP A 285 15.84 -4.27 -6.40
CA ASP A 285 15.88 -4.96 -7.70
C ASP A 285 15.30 -6.40 -7.64
N THR A 286 14.32 -6.63 -6.76
CA THR A 286 13.48 -7.82 -6.87
C THR A 286 12.74 -7.81 -8.20
N ASP A 287 12.65 -8.95 -8.87
CA ASP A 287 11.73 -9.09 -10.00
C ASP A 287 10.31 -8.70 -9.52
N ALA A 288 9.63 -7.86 -10.30
CA ALA A 288 8.30 -7.38 -9.96
C ALA A 288 7.31 -8.54 -9.75
N ASP A 289 7.50 -9.66 -10.45
CA ASP A 289 6.64 -10.85 -10.31
C ASP A 289 6.85 -11.58 -8.99
N ILE A 290 8.09 -11.66 -8.50
CA ILE A 290 8.40 -12.27 -7.20
C ILE A 290 7.82 -11.40 -6.08
N PHE A 291 8.05 -10.09 -6.16
CA PHE A 291 7.51 -9.17 -5.18
C PHE A 291 5.97 -9.19 -5.20
N HIS A 292 5.36 -9.28 -6.38
CA HIS A 292 3.91 -9.46 -6.53
C HIS A 292 3.41 -10.75 -5.88
N GLN A 293 4.08 -11.88 -6.11
CA GLN A 293 3.71 -13.16 -5.52
C GLN A 293 3.79 -13.12 -3.99
N LEU A 294 4.87 -12.56 -3.43
CA LEU A 294 5.05 -12.43 -1.99
C LEU A 294 4.00 -11.52 -1.36
N THR A 295 3.73 -10.36 -1.99
CA THR A 295 2.72 -9.41 -1.48
C THR A 295 1.29 -9.92 -1.63
N SER A 296 1.02 -10.81 -2.58
CA SER A 296 -0.30 -11.45 -2.77
C SER A 296 -0.63 -12.48 -1.68
N GLN A 297 0.35 -12.93 -0.92
CA GLN A 297 0.15 -13.87 0.20
C GLN A 297 -0.17 -13.18 1.53
N LEU A 298 -0.15 -11.83 1.57
CA LEU A 298 -0.45 -11.08 2.79
C LEU A 298 -1.89 -11.30 3.24
N SER A 299 -2.05 -11.43 4.54
CA SER A 299 -3.33 -11.72 5.19
C SER A 299 -3.83 -10.54 6.03
N ILE A 300 -5.10 -10.62 6.45
CA ILE A 300 -5.69 -9.64 7.38
C ILE A 300 -4.94 -9.63 8.73
N ILE A 301 -4.29 -10.74 9.11
CA ILE A 301 -3.50 -10.82 10.34
C ILE A 301 -2.30 -9.88 10.25
N ASP A 302 -1.64 -9.82 9.09
CA ASP A 302 -0.50 -8.93 8.85
C ASP A 302 -0.92 -7.46 8.91
N VAL A 303 -2.08 -7.13 8.34
CA VAL A 303 -2.69 -5.78 8.45
C VAL A 303 -2.93 -5.40 9.91
N LYS A 304 -3.56 -6.29 10.70
CA LYS A 304 -3.85 -6.02 12.11
C LYS A 304 -2.58 -5.87 12.95
N LYS A 305 -1.55 -6.67 12.64
CA LYS A 305 -0.22 -6.56 13.27
C LYS A 305 0.44 -5.21 12.94
N ALA A 306 0.44 -4.79 11.68
CA ALA A 306 0.98 -3.49 11.28
C ALA A 306 0.22 -2.31 11.94
N LEU A 307 -1.12 -2.40 12.00
CA LEU A 307 -1.95 -1.39 12.67
C LEU A 307 -1.72 -1.32 14.18
N SER A 308 -1.40 -2.44 14.85
CA SER A 308 -1.16 -2.46 16.30
C SER A 308 0.07 -1.63 16.74
N ASN A 309 0.98 -1.32 15.82
CA ASN A 309 2.11 -0.43 16.08
C ASN A 309 1.72 1.07 16.13
N ARG A 310 0.49 1.40 15.72
CA ARG A 310 0.01 2.78 15.51
C ARG A 310 -1.29 3.08 16.24
N PHE A 311 -2.12 2.05 16.43
CA PHE A 311 -3.47 2.14 16.97
C PHE A 311 -3.69 1.13 18.09
N ARG A 312 -4.58 1.50 19.00
CA ARG A 312 -5.00 0.60 20.07
C ARG A 312 -5.94 -0.51 19.54
N PRO A 313 -6.01 -1.69 20.18
CA PRO A 313 -6.88 -2.78 19.72
C PRO A 313 -8.35 -2.39 19.54
N GLU A 314 -8.89 -1.55 20.44
CA GLU A 314 -10.27 -1.07 20.37
C GLU A 314 -10.54 -0.13 19.18
N GLN A 315 -9.51 0.56 18.69
CA GLN A 315 -9.59 1.42 17.50
C GLN A 315 -9.54 0.57 16.24
N ILE A 316 -8.66 -0.43 16.20
CA ILE A 316 -8.56 -1.40 15.10
C ILE A 316 -9.90 -2.14 14.93
N ALA A 317 -10.56 -2.50 16.03
CA ALA A 317 -11.87 -3.15 15.99
C ALA A 317 -12.96 -2.29 15.31
N ARG A 318 -12.85 -0.96 15.34
CA ARG A 318 -13.82 -0.03 14.70
C ARG A 318 -13.63 0.10 13.20
N LEU A 319 -12.50 -0.35 12.64
CA LEU A 319 -12.28 -0.38 11.19
C LEU A 319 -13.09 -1.51 10.50
N GLY A 320 -13.71 -2.40 11.27
CA GLY A 320 -14.48 -3.52 10.75
C GLY A 320 -13.59 -4.67 10.28
N ASN A 321 -14.12 -5.51 9.39
CA ASN A 321 -13.43 -6.69 8.87
C ASN A 321 -13.20 -6.63 7.35
N HIS A 322 -13.70 -5.59 6.67
CA HIS A 322 -13.56 -5.46 5.23
C HIS A 322 -12.23 -4.78 4.89
N HIS A 323 -11.14 -5.54 4.98
CA HIS A 323 -9.79 -5.11 4.61
C HIS A 323 -9.43 -5.65 3.23
N VAL A 324 -9.18 -4.75 2.29
CA VAL A 324 -8.70 -5.06 0.94
C VAL A 324 -7.24 -4.68 0.84
N ILE A 325 -6.39 -5.69 0.60
CA ILE A 325 -4.94 -5.56 0.49
C ILE A 325 -4.60 -5.49 -1.00
N TYR A 326 -3.83 -4.46 -1.38
CA TYR A 326 -3.28 -4.30 -2.71
C TYR A 326 -1.94 -5.02 -2.75
N PRO A 327 -1.78 -6.02 -3.63
CA PRO A 327 -0.46 -6.54 -3.94
C PRO A 327 0.35 -5.46 -4.68
N SER A 328 1.68 -5.64 -4.74
CA SER A 328 2.49 -4.84 -5.68
C SER A 328 2.11 -5.17 -7.11
N PHE A 329 2.55 -4.39 -8.10
CA PHE A 329 2.26 -4.72 -9.49
C PHE A 329 3.19 -5.82 -10.02
N SER A 330 2.65 -6.67 -10.90
CA SER A 330 3.44 -7.62 -11.70
C SER A 330 4.27 -6.89 -12.76
N ARG A 331 5.28 -7.57 -13.31
CA ARG A 331 6.07 -7.06 -14.43
C ARG A 331 5.19 -6.70 -15.62
N ALA A 332 4.26 -7.58 -15.98
CA ALA A 332 3.33 -7.35 -17.10
C ALA A 332 2.49 -6.07 -16.89
N THR A 333 2.05 -5.82 -15.65
CA THR A 333 1.34 -4.58 -15.33
C THR A 333 2.23 -3.35 -15.46
N TYR A 334 3.47 -3.41 -14.96
CA TYR A 334 4.42 -2.30 -15.12
C TYR A 334 4.73 -2.01 -16.59
N GLU A 335 4.97 -3.03 -17.41
CA GLU A 335 5.20 -2.88 -18.86
C GLU A 335 4.01 -2.22 -19.56
N LEU A 336 2.79 -2.58 -19.18
CA LEU A 336 1.58 -1.96 -19.72
C LEU A 336 1.44 -0.49 -19.28
N LEU A 337 1.68 -0.19 -18.00
CA LEU A 337 1.68 1.19 -17.47
C LEU A 337 2.74 2.07 -18.15
N ILE A 338 3.91 1.51 -18.45
CA ILE A 338 4.96 2.20 -19.23
C ILE A 338 4.42 2.51 -20.61
N ARG A 339 3.91 1.50 -21.35
CA ARG A 339 3.37 1.71 -22.70
C ARG A 339 2.30 2.80 -22.74
N GLU A 340 1.34 2.77 -21.82
CA GLU A 340 0.29 3.79 -21.74
C GLU A 340 0.84 5.18 -21.38
N SER A 341 1.82 5.24 -20.48
CA SER A 341 2.45 6.51 -20.11
C SER A 341 3.24 7.11 -21.27
N VAL A 342 3.99 6.28 -22.00
CA VAL A 342 4.73 6.68 -23.20
C VAL A 342 3.76 7.14 -24.29
N GLN A 343 2.69 6.38 -24.54
CA GLN A 343 1.68 6.72 -25.54
C GLN A 343 1.02 8.06 -25.23
N ARG A 344 0.69 8.36 -23.96
CA ARG A 344 0.14 9.67 -23.56
C ARG A 344 1.08 10.84 -23.90
N TYR A 345 2.40 10.66 -23.76
CA TYR A 345 3.36 11.69 -24.18
C TYR A 345 3.41 11.84 -25.70
N ILE A 346 3.42 10.73 -26.44
CA ILE A 346 3.41 10.74 -27.91
C ILE A 346 2.15 11.45 -28.42
N ASP A 347 0.98 11.09 -27.90
CA ASP A 347 -0.30 11.67 -28.29
C ASP A 347 -0.37 13.17 -27.97
N GLY A 348 0.15 13.56 -26.79
CA GLY A 348 0.24 14.97 -26.41
C GLY A 348 1.15 15.80 -27.32
N ILE A 349 2.24 15.22 -27.82
CA ILE A 349 3.09 15.90 -28.81
C ILE A 349 2.43 15.92 -30.18
N ALA A 350 1.80 14.82 -30.60
CA ALA A 350 1.09 14.74 -31.85
C ALA A 350 -0.07 15.75 -31.93
N SER A 351 -0.83 15.95 -30.84
CA SER A 351 -1.93 16.92 -30.81
C SER A 351 -1.47 18.37 -30.87
N ASN A 352 -0.28 18.69 -30.35
CA ASN A 352 0.22 20.06 -30.25
C ASN A 352 1.19 20.45 -31.38
N VAL A 353 1.98 19.49 -31.88
CA VAL A 353 3.06 19.71 -32.86
C VAL A 353 2.77 19.05 -34.20
N GLY A 354 1.84 18.09 -34.26
CA GLY A 354 1.47 17.38 -35.49
C GLY A 354 2.46 16.32 -35.95
N LEU A 355 3.55 16.08 -35.21
CA LEU A 355 4.51 14.99 -35.46
C LEU A 355 4.14 13.76 -34.63
N ARG A 356 4.28 12.57 -35.20
CA ARG A 356 4.06 11.31 -34.47
C ARG A 356 5.40 10.63 -34.20
N PHE A 357 5.60 10.17 -32.98
CA PHE A 357 6.78 9.38 -32.62
C PHE A 357 6.37 7.92 -32.47
N ARG A 358 7.24 7.01 -32.90
CA ARG A 358 7.10 5.57 -32.64
C ARG A 358 8.26 5.13 -31.77
N VAL A 359 7.96 4.80 -30.52
CA VAL A 359 8.96 4.30 -29.57
C VAL A 359 9.06 2.79 -29.73
N ASP A 360 10.25 2.30 -30.07
CA ASP A 360 10.49 0.86 -30.27
C ASP A 360 10.70 0.14 -28.90
N ASP A 361 10.63 -1.19 -28.91
CA ASP A 361 10.63 -2.03 -27.68
C ASP A 361 11.92 -1.89 -26.85
N ASP A 362 13.04 -1.56 -27.48
CA ASP A 362 14.34 -1.35 -26.81
C ASP A 362 14.28 -0.18 -25.82
N VAL A 363 13.61 0.91 -26.18
CA VAL A 363 13.37 2.05 -25.30
C VAL A 363 12.45 1.66 -24.14
N LEU A 364 11.41 0.85 -24.40
CA LEU A 364 10.48 0.41 -23.35
C LEU A 364 11.17 -0.48 -22.31
N VAL A 365 12.04 -1.40 -22.75
CA VAL A 365 12.86 -2.23 -21.87
C VAL A 365 13.79 -1.37 -21.03
N GLU A 366 14.47 -0.40 -21.65
CA GLU A 366 15.41 0.46 -20.94
C GLU A 366 14.70 1.40 -19.94
N ILE A 367 13.49 1.87 -20.27
CA ILE A 367 12.64 2.60 -19.32
C ILE A 367 12.28 1.68 -18.14
N TYR A 368 11.85 0.44 -18.37
CA TYR A 368 11.51 -0.50 -17.30
C TYR A 368 12.69 -0.67 -16.32
N ASP A 369 13.88 -0.98 -16.83
CA ASP A 369 15.08 -1.26 -16.03
C ASP A 369 15.55 -0.06 -15.17
N ASN A 370 15.24 1.16 -15.60
CA ASN A 370 15.62 2.41 -14.92
C ASN A 370 14.47 3.05 -14.12
N ALA A 371 13.23 2.61 -14.29
CA ALA A 371 12.05 3.28 -13.73
C ALA A 371 11.25 2.43 -12.75
N VAL A 372 11.36 1.10 -12.82
CA VAL A 372 10.55 0.19 -12.01
C VAL A 372 11.28 -0.17 -10.71
N PHE A 373 10.67 0.23 -9.60
CA PHE A 373 11.10 -0.12 -8.24
C PHE A 373 9.89 -0.71 -7.50
N PRO A 374 9.70 -2.05 -7.48
CA PRO A 374 8.46 -2.66 -7.01
C PRO A 374 8.07 -2.25 -5.58
N ALA A 375 9.04 -2.16 -4.68
CA ALA A 375 8.83 -1.72 -3.29
C ALA A 375 8.36 -0.26 -3.15
N GLN A 376 8.60 0.59 -4.15
CA GLN A 376 8.23 2.02 -4.15
C GLN A 376 6.99 2.31 -5.00
N GLY A 377 6.35 1.28 -5.57
CA GLY A 377 5.15 1.39 -6.39
C GLY A 377 5.39 2.06 -7.75
N THR A 378 4.42 2.85 -8.23
CA THR A 378 4.43 3.45 -9.60
C THR A 378 4.90 4.91 -9.64
N ARG A 379 5.14 5.55 -8.50
CA ARG A 379 5.56 6.96 -8.48
C ARG A 379 6.92 7.17 -9.17
N PRO A 380 7.97 6.40 -8.84
CA PRO A 380 9.25 6.50 -9.54
C PRO A 380 9.11 6.25 -11.04
N LEU A 381 8.23 5.31 -11.42
CA LEU A 381 7.96 4.97 -12.81
C LEU A 381 7.54 6.21 -13.62
N PHE A 382 6.47 6.88 -13.20
CA PHE A 382 5.94 8.03 -13.94
C PHE A 382 6.90 9.22 -13.92
N SER A 383 7.62 9.43 -12.82
CA SER A 383 8.66 10.45 -12.73
C SER A 383 9.81 10.19 -13.71
N SER A 384 10.29 8.94 -13.80
CA SER A 384 11.34 8.55 -14.75
C SER A 384 10.87 8.65 -16.20
N VAL A 385 9.67 8.17 -16.52
CA VAL A 385 9.09 8.31 -17.88
C VAL A 385 9.00 9.79 -18.27
N HIS A 386 8.53 10.65 -17.35
CA HIS A 386 8.50 12.10 -17.58
C HIS A 386 9.92 12.66 -17.82
N ALA A 387 10.89 12.31 -16.98
CA ALA A 387 12.27 12.81 -17.10
C ALA A 387 12.96 12.35 -18.39
N ILE A 388 12.69 11.12 -18.85
CA ILE A 388 13.29 10.53 -20.05
C ILE A 388 12.65 11.09 -21.33
N LEU A 389 11.32 11.26 -21.37
CA LEU A 389 10.61 11.58 -22.61
C LEU A 389 10.23 13.04 -22.77
N SER A 390 9.98 13.79 -21.68
CA SER A 390 9.40 15.14 -21.79
C SER A 390 10.29 16.09 -22.58
N ALA A 391 11.51 16.38 -22.11
CA ALA A 391 12.44 17.28 -22.78
C ALA A 391 12.93 16.67 -24.11
N SER A 392 13.28 15.39 -24.11
CA SER A 392 13.92 14.74 -25.26
C SER A 392 13.01 14.63 -26.47
N LEU A 393 11.71 14.33 -26.30
CA LEU A 393 10.78 14.30 -27.43
C LEU A 393 10.40 15.71 -27.91
N ILE A 394 10.35 16.70 -27.02
CA ILE A 394 10.14 18.11 -27.41
C ILE A 394 11.34 18.61 -28.24
N ASP A 395 12.56 18.38 -27.77
CA ASP A 395 13.78 18.75 -28.49
C ASP A 395 13.88 18.01 -29.84
N ALA A 396 13.46 16.74 -29.88
CA ALA A 396 13.38 15.97 -31.11
C ALA A 396 12.34 16.53 -32.10
N ALA A 397 11.18 16.95 -31.60
CA ALA A 397 10.14 17.55 -32.43
C ALA A 397 10.61 18.89 -33.02
N LEU A 398 11.24 19.75 -32.21
CA LEU A 398 11.82 21.02 -32.66
C LEU A 398 12.93 20.80 -33.69
N TRP A 399 13.79 19.80 -33.47
CA TRP A 399 14.81 19.42 -34.44
C TRP A 399 14.18 18.94 -35.76
N ALA A 400 13.20 18.03 -35.72
CA ALA A 400 12.55 17.52 -36.91
C ALA A 400 11.87 18.62 -37.74
N ILE A 401 11.25 19.61 -37.08
CA ILE A 401 10.68 20.80 -37.75
C ILE A 401 11.77 21.60 -38.46
N ASN A 402 12.91 21.83 -37.81
CA ASN A 402 14.03 22.59 -38.39
C ASN A 402 14.66 21.88 -39.59
N GLU A 403 14.64 20.54 -39.62
CA GLU A 403 15.10 19.74 -40.77
C GLU A 403 14.07 19.66 -41.92
N GLY A 404 12.90 20.30 -41.76
CA GLY A 404 11.86 20.34 -42.79
C GLY A 404 11.07 19.03 -42.93
N VAL A 405 10.99 18.22 -41.87
CA VAL A 405 10.16 17.01 -41.85
C VAL A 405 8.68 17.39 -41.97
N ALA A 406 7.96 16.70 -42.85
CA ALA A 406 6.54 16.95 -43.07
C ALA A 406 5.74 16.64 -41.79
N ALA A 407 4.73 17.48 -41.51
CA ALA A 407 3.75 17.19 -40.47
C ALA A 407 3.07 15.83 -40.73
N GLN A 408 2.77 15.10 -39.66
CA GLN A 408 2.22 13.72 -39.67
C GLN A 408 3.19 12.60 -40.08
N THR A 409 4.49 12.89 -40.26
CA THR A 409 5.49 11.84 -40.42
C THR A 409 5.69 11.10 -39.10
N GLU A 410 5.80 9.78 -39.17
CA GLU A 410 6.12 8.92 -38.02
C GLU A 410 7.65 8.82 -37.87
N LEU A 411 8.15 9.22 -36.70
CA LEU A 411 9.57 9.29 -36.36
C LEU A 411 9.92 8.14 -35.40
N PRO A 412 10.70 7.12 -35.83
CA PRO A 412 11.14 6.06 -34.94
C PRO A 412 12.16 6.59 -33.92
N VAL A 413 11.98 6.15 -32.67
CA VAL A 413 12.82 6.45 -31.52
C VAL A 413 13.38 5.13 -30.99
N THR A 414 14.71 5.02 -31.00
CA THR A 414 15.45 3.86 -30.46
C THR A 414 16.44 4.33 -29.39
N VAL A 415 17.05 3.40 -28.67
CA VAL A 415 18.15 3.70 -27.75
C VAL A 415 19.49 3.62 -28.49
N SER A 416 20.45 4.46 -28.13
CA SER A 416 21.82 4.39 -28.64
C SER A 416 22.60 3.19 -28.07
N ASP A 417 23.66 2.75 -28.76
CA ASP A 417 24.52 1.65 -28.26
C ASP A 417 25.16 1.95 -26.89
N ASP A 418 25.40 3.23 -26.60
CA ASP A 418 25.94 3.67 -25.31
C ASP A 418 24.87 3.76 -24.20
N ARG A 419 23.60 3.53 -24.54
CA ARG A 419 22.41 3.61 -23.69
C ARG A 419 22.26 4.93 -22.92
N ARG A 420 22.75 6.04 -23.49
CA ARG A 420 22.63 7.38 -22.88
C ARG A 420 21.78 8.34 -23.69
N HIS A 421 21.42 7.95 -24.90
CA HIS A 421 20.75 8.82 -25.82
C HIS A 421 19.55 8.11 -26.43
N LEU A 422 18.46 8.85 -26.59
CA LEU A 422 17.42 8.48 -27.52
C LEU A 422 17.86 8.92 -28.92
N VAL A 423 17.77 8.00 -29.87
CA VAL A 423 18.11 8.24 -31.27
C VAL A 423 16.80 8.38 -32.03
N VAL A 424 16.59 9.57 -32.61
CA VAL A 424 15.43 9.83 -33.48
C VAL A 424 15.91 9.84 -34.92
N SER A 425 15.26 9.05 -35.77
CA SER A 425 15.52 9.04 -37.21
C SER A 425 14.37 9.70 -37.96
N ALA A 426 14.69 10.57 -38.93
CA ALA A 426 13.71 11.20 -39.79
C ALA A 426 14.08 11.02 -41.27
N SER A 427 13.07 10.84 -42.13
CA SER A 427 13.25 10.93 -43.58
C SER A 427 12.93 12.33 -44.06
N THR A 428 13.91 12.96 -44.70
CA THR A 428 13.78 14.27 -45.34
C THR A 428 13.98 14.13 -46.85
N PRO A 429 13.62 15.14 -47.66
CA PRO A 429 13.86 15.12 -49.11
C PRO A 429 15.35 14.97 -49.49
N SER A 430 16.26 15.29 -48.57
CA SER A 430 17.72 15.23 -48.74
C SER A 430 18.36 13.93 -48.23
N GLY A 431 17.59 13.01 -47.63
CA GLY A 431 18.06 11.72 -47.13
C GLY A 431 17.50 11.35 -45.76
N THR A 432 18.04 10.30 -45.13
CA THR A 432 17.70 9.95 -43.74
C THR A 432 18.65 10.67 -42.79
N VAL A 433 18.10 11.49 -41.89
CA VAL A 433 18.86 12.18 -40.84
C VAL A 433 18.60 11.53 -39.49
N ARG A 434 19.61 11.50 -38.63
CA ARG A 434 19.53 10.94 -37.27
C ARG A 434 20.10 11.92 -36.27
N ARG A 435 19.46 12.05 -35.11
CA ARG A 435 19.97 12.88 -34.01
C ARG A 435 19.83 12.14 -32.68
N GLN A 436 20.80 12.40 -31.80
CA GLN A 436 20.87 11.83 -30.46
C GLN A 436 20.47 12.88 -29.43
N PHE A 437 19.65 12.47 -28.45
CA PHE A 437 19.16 13.31 -27.36
C PHE A 437 19.52 12.64 -26.03
N ALA A 438 20.31 13.33 -25.20
CA ALA A 438 20.76 12.78 -23.93
C ALA A 438 19.57 12.53 -22.97
N VAL A 439 19.61 11.40 -22.27
CA VAL A 439 18.58 10.99 -21.31
C VAL A 439 19.20 10.38 -20.05
N PRO A 440 18.55 10.52 -18.88
CA PRO A 440 19.07 10.05 -17.60
C PRO A 440 18.87 8.53 -17.42
N LEU A 441 19.56 7.72 -18.23
CA LEU A 441 19.56 6.26 -18.17
C LEU A 441 20.82 5.73 -17.46
N GLU A 442 20.96 6.04 -16.17
CA GLU A 442 22.20 5.77 -15.41
C GLU A 442 22.19 4.46 -14.59
N LEU A 443 21.01 3.88 -14.30
CA LEU A 443 20.91 2.73 -13.39
C LEU A 443 21.57 1.48 -13.96
N ASN A 444 21.41 1.21 -15.25
CA ASN A 444 22.07 0.07 -15.90
C ASN A 444 23.61 0.14 -15.81
N ARG A 445 24.19 1.33 -15.72
CA ARG A 445 25.65 1.51 -15.61
C ARG A 445 26.17 1.35 -14.18
N ILE A 446 25.36 1.70 -13.17
CA ILE A 446 25.63 1.36 -11.76
C ILE A 446 25.53 -0.16 -11.59
N LYS A 447 24.51 -0.78 -12.21
CA LYS A 447 24.26 -2.24 -12.19
C LYS A 447 25.28 -3.08 -12.97
N GLN A 448 25.96 -2.54 -14.00
CA GLN A 448 26.89 -3.31 -14.84
C GLN A 448 28.38 -3.06 -14.55
N ARG A 449 28.73 -2.07 -13.73
CA ARG A 449 30.14 -1.75 -13.38
C ARG A 449 30.65 -2.51 -12.14
N ALA A 450 30.30 -3.79 -11.97
CA ALA A 450 31.09 -4.64 -11.09
C ALA A 450 32.46 -4.84 -11.73
N ASN A 451 33.49 -4.48 -10.99
CA ASN A 451 34.78 -5.13 -11.07
C ASN A 451 34.58 -6.66 -11.23
N ARG A 452 35.27 -7.27 -12.20
CA ARG A 452 35.25 -8.74 -12.41
C ARG A 452 35.49 -9.51 -11.11
N ASP A 453 36.32 -8.96 -10.24
CA ASP A 453 36.63 -9.54 -8.93
C ASP A 453 35.42 -9.50 -7.98
N PHE A 454 34.63 -8.42 -8.02
CA PHE A 454 33.41 -8.29 -7.21
C PHE A 454 32.31 -9.25 -7.66
N ARG A 455 32.19 -9.47 -8.97
CA ARG A 455 31.26 -10.46 -9.52
C ARG A 455 31.66 -11.89 -9.13
N ALA A 456 32.95 -12.19 -9.13
CA ALA A 456 33.46 -13.49 -8.69
C ALA A 456 33.23 -13.72 -7.19
N LEU A 457 33.41 -12.69 -6.36
CA LEU A 457 33.11 -12.72 -4.93
C LEU A 457 31.65 -13.11 -4.68
N LEU A 458 30.70 -12.34 -5.24
CA LEU A 458 29.27 -12.60 -5.07
C LEU A 458 28.87 -13.98 -5.61
N ALA A 459 29.41 -14.37 -6.77
CA ALA A 459 29.10 -15.68 -7.36
C ALA A 459 29.53 -16.86 -6.49
N VAL A 460 30.68 -16.77 -5.83
CA VAL A 460 31.15 -17.81 -4.90
C VAL A 460 30.30 -17.83 -3.63
N HIS A 461 29.99 -16.64 -3.09
CA HIS A 461 29.17 -16.49 -1.89
C HIS A 461 27.78 -17.12 -2.07
N GLU A 462 27.05 -16.70 -3.11
CA GLU A 462 25.70 -17.20 -3.40
C GLU A 462 25.69 -18.67 -3.80
N ALA A 463 26.70 -19.14 -4.53
CA ALA A 463 26.84 -20.56 -4.86
C ALA A 463 27.01 -21.43 -3.59
N GLY A 464 27.68 -20.90 -2.56
CA GLY A 464 27.86 -21.57 -1.28
C GLY A 464 26.52 -21.86 -0.59
N HIS A 465 25.70 -20.83 -0.42
CA HIS A 465 24.35 -20.95 0.15
C HIS A 465 23.47 -21.91 -0.66
N GLY A 466 23.41 -21.73 -1.97
CA GLY A 466 22.55 -22.55 -2.83
C GLY A 466 22.93 -24.03 -2.84
N LEU A 467 24.22 -24.34 -2.84
CA LEU A 467 24.70 -25.72 -2.81
C LEU A 467 24.39 -26.39 -1.47
N ILE A 468 24.70 -25.74 -0.34
CA ILE A 468 24.43 -26.32 0.99
C ILE A 468 22.92 -26.47 1.21
N TYR A 469 22.10 -25.50 0.80
CA TYR A 469 20.66 -25.64 0.88
C TYR A 469 20.16 -26.86 0.09
N SER A 470 20.68 -27.05 -1.13
CA SER A 470 20.27 -28.17 -1.97
C SER A 470 20.68 -29.52 -1.41
N LEU A 471 21.86 -29.60 -0.80
CA LEU A 471 22.36 -30.82 -0.17
C LEU A 471 21.56 -31.18 1.10
N LEU A 472 21.25 -30.20 1.94
CA LEU A 472 20.60 -30.44 3.23
C LEU A 472 19.09 -30.66 3.10
N PHE A 473 18.43 -29.93 2.20
CA PHE A 473 16.98 -29.98 2.02
C PHE A 473 16.52 -30.83 0.83
N GLY A 474 17.45 -31.37 0.02
CA GLY A 474 17.14 -32.21 -1.14
C GLY A 474 16.41 -31.48 -2.27
N ARG A 475 16.50 -30.13 -2.32
CA ARG A 475 15.76 -29.29 -3.25
C ARG A 475 16.49 -28.00 -3.56
N VAL A 476 16.31 -27.48 -4.75
CA VAL A 476 16.95 -26.22 -5.16
C VAL A 476 16.25 -25.00 -4.55
N PRO A 477 16.96 -23.90 -4.25
CA PRO A 477 16.36 -22.60 -3.94
C PRO A 477 15.41 -22.14 -5.06
N GLN A 478 14.47 -21.26 -4.72
CA GLN A 478 13.54 -20.67 -5.67
C GLN A 478 14.25 -19.74 -6.67
N GLU A 479 15.31 -19.05 -6.22
CA GLU A 479 16.16 -18.22 -7.07
C GLU A 479 17.55 -18.11 -6.45
N ILE A 480 18.59 -18.08 -7.30
CA ILE A 480 19.96 -17.70 -6.94
C ILE A 480 20.42 -16.63 -7.92
N LYS A 481 20.61 -15.40 -7.45
CA LYS A 481 21.00 -14.27 -8.30
C LYS A 481 22.12 -13.45 -7.64
N ILE A 482 23.07 -13.00 -8.45
CA ILE A 482 24.06 -12.02 -8.02
C ILE A 482 23.65 -10.63 -8.48
N ASN A 483 23.52 -9.69 -7.54
CA ASN A 483 23.27 -8.28 -7.76
C ASN A 483 24.56 -7.46 -7.61
N ILE A 484 25.04 -6.95 -8.73
CA ILE A 484 26.30 -6.20 -8.79
C ILE A 484 26.20 -4.78 -8.17
N ALA A 485 24.99 -4.27 -7.95
CA ALA A 485 24.76 -2.86 -7.63
C ALA A 485 25.01 -2.47 -6.16
N SER A 486 25.03 -3.42 -5.22
CA SER A 486 25.24 -3.17 -3.79
C SER A 486 26.38 -4.03 -3.23
N PHE A 487 27.10 -3.53 -2.21
CA PHE A 487 28.16 -4.29 -1.51
C PHE A 487 27.62 -5.55 -0.80
N LYS A 488 26.28 -5.67 -0.72
CA LYS A 488 25.51 -6.76 -0.10
C LYS A 488 24.74 -7.61 -1.14
N GLY A 489 24.99 -7.40 -2.43
CA GLY A 489 24.06 -7.75 -3.49
C GLY A 489 24.17 -9.19 -3.99
N GLY A 490 23.74 -10.15 -3.20
CA GLY A 490 23.42 -11.49 -3.66
C GLY A 490 22.21 -11.99 -2.88
N TYR A 491 21.34 -12.79 -3.51
CA TYR A 491 20.15 -13.28 -2.80
C TYR A 491 19.78 -14.71 -3.19
N ASN A 492 19.45 -15.51 -2.17
CA ASN A 492 18.84 -16.83 -2.28
C ASN A 492 17.43 -16.80 -1.67
N SER A 493 16.42 -17.12 -2.46
CA SER A 493 15.07 -17.35 -1.94
C SER A 493 14.89 -18.84 -1.59
N PHE A 494 14.64 -19.14 -0.32
CA PHE A 494 14.41 -20.50 0.16
C PHE A 494 12.90 -20.77 0.35
N CYS A 495 12.50 -22.04 0.22
CA CYS A 495 11.12 -22.43 0.52
C CYS A 495 10.80 -22.25 2.01
N THR A 496 9.61 -21.73 2.32
CA THR A 496 9.11 -21.63 3.70
C THR A 496 8.69 -23.01 4.22
N LEU A 497 9.01 -23.31 5.48
CA LEU A 497 8.59 -24.53 6.17
C LEU A 497 7.36 -24.22 7.03
N GLN A 498 6.32 -25.07 6.99
CA GLN A 498 5.14 -24.92 7.86
C GLN A 498 5.47 -25.19 9.33
N ALA A 499 6.35 -26.16 9.58
CA ALA A 499 6.89 -26.46 10.89
C ALA A 499 8.39 -26.75 10.78
N THR A 500 9.20 -26.16 11.66
CA THR A 500 10.65 -26.32 11.66
C THR A 500 11.06 -27.36 12.71
N THR A 501 11.62 -28.49 12.26
CA THR A 501 12.21 -29.48 13.17
C THR A 501 13.54 -29.01 13.73
N ARG A 502 14.02 -29.71 14.77
CA ARG A 502 15.36 -29.48 15.32
C ARG A 502 16.43 -29.56 14.25
N GLN A 503 16.34 -30.56 13.36
CA GLN A 503 17.30 -30.77 12.28
C GLN A 503 17.22 -29.64 11.24
N ASN A 504 16.03 -29.27 10.76
CA ASN A 504 15.86 -28.16 9.83
C ASN A 504 16.38 -26.83 10.39
N SER A 505 16.22 -26.61 11.69
CA SER A 505 16.76 -25.41 12.35
C SER A 505 18.29 -25.37 12.31
N ILE A 506 18.95 -26.51 12.53
CA ILE A 506 20.42 -26.62 12.48
C ILE A 506 20.89 -26.49 11.02
N ASP A 507 20.20 -27.12 10.09
CA ASP A 507 20.52 -27.06 8.66
C ASP A 507 20.37 -25.65 8.09
N MET A 508 19.37 -24.88 8.50
CA MET A 508 19.25 -23.46 8.10
C MET A 508 20.38 -22.59 8.68
N ILE A 509 20.86 -22.86 9.89
CA ILE A 509 22.04 -22.17 10.45
C ILE A 509 23.28 -22.51 9.61
N CYS A 510 23.45 -23.78 9.23
CA CYS A 510 24.51 -24.22 8.33
C CYS A 510 24.44 -23.54 6.95
N VAL A 511 23.23 -23.40 6.39
CA VAL A 511 23.01 -22.65 5.14
C VAL A 511 23.41 -21.19 5.32
N GLY A 512 22.98 -20.53 6.40
CA GLY A 512 23.33 -19.13 6.67
C GLY A 512 24.84 -18.88 6.79
N LEU A 513 25.61 -19.87 7.22
CA LEU A 513 27.08 -19.75 7.34
C LEU A 513 27.84 -20.15 6.07
N ALA A 514 27.14 -20.68 5.05
CA ALA A 514 27.75 -21.29 3.88
C ALA A 514 28.42 -20.27 2.93
N GLY A 515 27.87 -19.05 2.78
CA GLY A 515 28.46 -18.02 1.91
C GLY A 515 29.88 -17.67 2.35
N ARG A 516 30.05 -17.37 3.65
CA ARG A 516 31.37 -17.11 4.24
C ARG A 516 32.31 -18.32 4.17
N ALA A 517 31.80 -19.53 4.43
CA ALA A 517 32.61 -20.74 4.31
C ALA A 517 33.08 -20.98 2.87
N ALA A 518 32.27 -20.63 1.87
CA ALA A 518 32.63 -20.69 0.45
C ALA A 518 33.68 -19.64 0.08
N GLU A 519 33.55 -18.41 0.59
CA GLU A 519 34.58 -17.37 0.43
C GLU A 519 35.93 -17.84 1.00
N ALA A 520 35.94 -18.36 2.23
CA ALA A 520 37.15 -18.85 2.88
C ALA A 520 37.81 -20.00 2.11
N LEU A 521 36.99 -20.88 1.53
CA LEU A 521 37.47 -22.02 0.75
C LEU A 521 38.11 -21.59 -0.59
N VAL A 522 37.53 -20.62 -1.29
CA VAL A 522 37.95 -20.23 -2.64
C VAL A 522 38.98 -19.10 -2.65
N PHE A 523 38.83 -18.10 -1.76
CA PHE A 523 39.68 -16.92 -1.70
C PHE A 523 40.70 -16.97 -0.55
N GLY A 524 40.47 -17.82 0.45
CA GLY A 524 41.29 -17.94 1.65
C GLY A 524 40.80 -17.04 2.79
N GLU A 525 41.08 -17.46 4.04
CA GLU A 525 40.55 -16.84 5.26
C GLU A 525 40.85 -15.33 5.40
N LEU A 526 42.02 -14.90 4.93
CA LEU A 526 42.44 -13.49 4.99
C LEU A 526 41.79 -12.60 3.92
N ALA A 527 41.15 -13.20 2.91
CA ALA A 527 40.51 -12.50 1.80
C ALA A 527 38.98 -12.44 1.93
N CYS A 528 38.42 -13.01 3.00
CA CYS A 528 36.98 -12.98 3.23
C CYS A 528 36.50 -11.56 3.57
N THR A 529 35.29 -11.22 3.13
CA THR A 529 34.83 -9.82 3.08
C THR A 529 33.86 -9.45 4.20
N THR A 530 33.54 -8.17 4.35
CA THR A 530 32.47 -7.72 5.27
C THR A 530 31.06 -7.99 4.74
N GLY A 531 30.92 -8.59 3.55
CA GLY A 531 29.62 -8.90 2.93
C GLY A 531 28.77 -9.89 3.73
N ALA A 532 29.40 -10.78 4.51
CA ALA A 532 28.72 -11.80 5.31
C ALA A 532 28.12 -11.31 6.65
N GLU A 533 28.17 -10.01 6.95
CA GLU A 533 27.71 -9.45 8.24
C GLU A 533 26.24 -9.78 8.52
N GLN A 534 25.38 -9.65 7.50
CA GLN A 534 23.96 -9.93 7.62
C GLN A 534 23.70 -11.44 7.80
N ASP A 535 24.44 -12.30 7.10
CA ASP A 535 24.33 -13.75 7.24
C ASP A 535 24.73 -14.21 8.64
N TYR A 536 25.80 -13.63 9.19
CA TYR A 536 26.18 -13.86 10.58
C TYR A 536 25.10 -13.40 11.56
N LYS A 537 24.50 -12.22 11.33
CA LYS A 537 23.40 -11.73 12.16
C LYS A 537 22.19 -12.67 12.11
N GLN A 538 21.78 -13.10 10.92
CA GLN A 538 20.65 -14.02 10.74
C GLN A 538 20.94 -15.41 11.32
N ALA A 539 22.14 -15.95 11.10
CA ALA A 539 22.58 -17.23 11.68
C ALA A 539 22.62 -17.15 13.22
N THR A 540 23.11 -16.04 13.77
CA THR A 540 23.13 -15.79 15.22
C THR A 540 21.72 -15.68 15.79
N GLU A 541 20.81 -14.99 15.10
CA GLU A 541 19.40 -14.93 15.50
C GLU A 541 18.74 -16.32 15.45
N ALA A 542 18.98 -17.08 14.39
CA ALA A 542 18.46 -18.44 14.25
C ALA A 542 19.00 -19.38 15.35
N ALA A 543 20.30 -19.30 15.67
CA ALA A 543 20.93 -20.05 16.76
C ALA A 543 20.39 -19.62 18.14
N SER A 544 20.17 -18.32 18.34
CA SER A 544 19.53 -17.79 19.53
C SER A 544 18.12 -18.36 19.70
N ARG A 545 17.28 -18.32 18.66
CA ARG A 545 15.92 -18.87 18.70
C ARG A 545 15.92 -20.39 18.89
N HIS A 546 16.84 -21.11 18.25
CA HIS A 546 17.02 -22.55 18.41
C HIS A 546 17.22 -22.93 19.89
N LEU A 547 18.13 -22.23 20.57
CA LEU A 547 18.49 -22.53 21.95
C LEU A 547 17.52 -21.93 22.98
N ARG A 548 16.98 -20.73 22.70
CA ARG A 548 16.22 -19.95 23.69
C ARG A 548 14.71 -20.03 23.53
N HIS A 549 14.18 -20.22 22.32
CA HIS A 549 12.74 -20.14 22.08
C HIS A 549 12.13 -21.51 21.74
N HIS A 550 12.84 -22.35 21.00
CA HIS A 550 12.29 -23.59 20.46
C HIS A 550 12.53 -24.82 21.35
N GLY A 551 13.29 -24.68 22.44
CA GLY A 551 13.60 -25.78 23.36
C GLY A 551 14.47 -26.88 22.73
N PHE A 552 15.24 -26.55 21.69
CA PHE A 552 16.11 -27.51 21.00
C PHE A 552 17.52 -27.65 21.61
N GLY A 553 17.85 -26.80 22.59
CA GLY A 553 19.05 -26.94 23.44
C GLY A 553 18.77 -27.68 24.74
N ASP A 554 19.75 -27.69 25.64
CA ASP A 554 19.62 -28.35 26.96
C ASP A 554 18.56 -27.71 27.86
N ARG A 555 18.24 -26.43 27.61
CA ARG A 555 17.19 -25.69 28.32
C ARG A 555 15.86 -25.84 27.58
N ILE A 556 14.86 -26.36 28.29
CA ILE A 556 13.48 -26.48 27.78
C ILE A 556 12.70 -25.16 27.98
N SER A 557 13.08 -24.36 28.98
CA SER A 557 12.42 -23.08 29.26
C SER A 557 12.69 -22.05 28.16
N ARG A 558 11.65 -21.31 27.75
CA ARG A 558 11.82 -20.13 26.89
C ARG A 558 12.58 -19.03 27.65
N THR A 559 13.64 -18.49 27.07
CA THR A 559 14.45 -17.38 27.61
C THR A 559 14.42 -16.21 26.64
N ASP A 560 14.09 -15.00 27.10
CA ASP A 560 14.01 -13.82 26.21
C ASP A 560 14.43 -12.54 26.96
N VAL A 561 14.91 -11.53 26.22
CA VAL A 561 15.21 -10.21 26.81
C VAL A 561 13.96 -9.35 26.63
N THR A 562 13.17 -9.21 27.69
CA THR A 562 12.01 -8.31 27.67
C THR A 562 12.31 -6.97 28.34
N SER A 563 11.74 -5.90 27.79
CA SER A 563 11.71 -4.56 28.37
C SER A 563 10.44 -4.33 29.21
N ASP A 564 9.48 -5.25 29.18
CA ASP A 564 8.24 -5.18 29.96
C ASP A 564 8.43 -5.85 31.34
N PRO A 565 8.24 -5.09 32.45
CA PRO A 565 8.28 -5.61 33.81
C PRO A 565 7.42 -6.85 34.08
N ASN A 566 6.36 -7.06 33.28
CA ASN A 566 5.40 -8.15 33.47
C ASN A 566 5.71 -9.41 32.66
N GLU A 567 6.69 -9.39 31.75
CA GLU A 567 7.10 -10.54 30.92
C GLU A 567 8.36 -11.25 31.43
N HIS A 568 8.82 -10.93 32.64
CA HIS A 568 10.07 -11.45 33.23
C HIS A 568 9.94 -12.90 33.77
N LEU A 569 9.58 -13.87 32.92
CA LEU A 569 9.53 -15.29 33.32
C LEU A 569 10.94 -15.93 33.37
N ASN A 570 11.80 -15.65 32.38
CA ASN A 570 13.19 -16.10 32.34
C ASN A 570 14.02 -15.21 31.39
N THR A 571 14.84 -14.34 31.95
CA THR A 571 15.60 -13.31 31.20
C THR A 571 17.12 -13.51 31.25
N ASP A 572 17.61 -14.57 31.90
CA ASP A 572 19.04 -14.85 31.99
C ASP A 572 19.57 -15.48 30.70
N VAL A 573 19.97 -14.63 29.77
CA VAL A 573 20.53 -15.02 28.47
C VAL A 573 22.00 -15.41 28.52
N GLY A 574 22.74 -15.01 29.56
CA GLY A 574 24.20 -15.21 29.66
C GLY A 574 24.64 -16.66 29.44
N PRO A 575 24.02 -17.65 30.11
CA PRO A 575 24.39 -19.06 29.99
C PRO A 575 24.21 -19.66 28.59
N SER A 576 23.34 -19.08 27.76
CA SER A 576 23.08 -19.59 26.41
C SER A 576 24.11 -19.15 25.37
N ASN A 577 24.90 -18.10 25.66
CA ASN A 577 25.82 -17.50 24.69
C ASN A 577 26.94 -18.44 24.27
N ALA A 578 27.54 -19.17 25.21
CA ALA A 578 28.62 -20.11 24.90
C ALA A 578 28.14 -21.29 24.05
N ALA A 579 26.94 -21.81 24.33
CA ALA A 579 26.32 -22.86 23.53
C ALA A 579 25.94 -22.37 22.13
N MET A 580 25.51 -21.12 22.00
CA MET A 580 25.22 -20.50 20.71
C MET A 580 26.47 -20.38 19.85
N GLU A 581 27.57 -19.89 20.42
CA GLU A 581 28.86 -19.79 19.75
C GLU A 581 29.39 -21.18 19.32
N ALA A 582 29.25 -22.19 20.19
CA ALA A 582 29.62 -23.56 19.86
C ALA A 582 28.79 -24.12 18.68
N LEU A 583 27.48 -23.88 18.69
CA LEU A 583 26.58 -24.30 17.60
C LEU A 583 26.95 -23.62 16.28
N LEU A 584 27.18 -22.30 16.29
CA LEU A 584 27.59 -21.55 15.10
C LEU A 584 28.92 -22.09 14.55
N ARG A 585 29.89 -22.36 15.42
CA ARG A 585 31.18 -22.93 15.01
C ARG A 585 31.03 -24.31 14.37
N GLU A 586 30.28 -25.20 15.01
CA GLU A 586 30.01 -26.54 14.49
C GLU A 586 29.36 -26.47 13.09
N GLN A 587 28.37 -25.59 12.92
CA GLN A 587 27.70 -25.45 11.62
C GLN A 587 28.58 -24.77 10.57
N TYR A 588 29.47 -23.85 10.95
CA TYR A 588 30.47 -23.27 10.04
C TYR A 588 31.45 -24.33 9.54
N GLU A 589 31.97 -25.17 10.44
CA GLU A 589 32.87 -26.28 10.11
C GLU A 589 32.18 -27.30 9.19
N ARG A 590 30.94 -27.67 9.52
CA ARG A 590 30.09 -28.56 8.71
C ARG A 590 29.85 -28.00 7.31
N ALA A 591 29.51 -26.72 7.18
CA ALA A 591 29.36 -26.06 5.88
C ALA A 591 30.67 -26.15 5.07
N GLY A 592 31.80 -25.86 5.70
CA GLY A 592 33.11 -25.97 5.07
C GLY A 592 33.47 -27.39 4.61
N GLU A 593 33.11 -28.43 5.38
CA GLU A 593 33.30 -29.83 4.99
C GLU A 593 32.47 -30.23 3.77
N LEU A 594 31.19 -29.86 3.76
CA LEU A 594 30.28 -30.14 2.65
C LEU A 594 30.73 -29.42 1.37
N LEU A 595 31.11 -28.15 1.48
CA LEU A 595 31.64 -27.37 0.35
C LEU A 595 32.95 -27.97 -0.19
N ARG A 596 33.85 -28.43 0.68
CA ARG A 596 35.09 -29.12 0.29
C ARG A 596 34.80 -30.43 -0.44
N HIS A 597 33.85 -31.21 0.06
CA HIS A 597 33.46 -32.48 -0.57
C HIS A 597 32.85 -32.27 -1.97
N HIS A 598 32.07 -31.20 -2.15
CA HIS A 598 31.40 -30.86 -3.41
C HIS A 598 32.05 -29.69 -4.16
N ALA A 599 33.36 -29.51 -4.04
CA ALA A 599 34.08 -28.35 -4.60
C ALA A 599 33.93 -28.21 -6.13
N ALA A 600 33.81 -29.33 -6.85
CA ALA A 600 33.57 -29.33 -8.30
C ALA A 600 32.20 -28.69 -8.65
N THR A 601 31.15 -29.07 -7.91
CA THR A 601 29.80 -28.52 -8.06
C THR A 601 29.76 -27.04 -7.69
N LEU A 602 30.40 -26.66 -6.58
CA LEU A 602 30.52 -25.26 -6.15
C LEU A 602 31.15 -24.39 -7.26
N LYS A 603 32.26 -24.88 -7.85
CA LYS A 603 32.93 -24.20 -8.96
C LYS A 603 32.04 -24.09 -10.20
N ALA A 604 31.28 -25.13 -10.53
CA ALA A 604 30.35 -25.11 -11.67
C ALA A 604 29.23 -24.07 -11.46
N MET A 605 28.66 -24.01 -10.26
CA MET A 605 27.64 -23.02 -9.89
C MET A 605 28.20 -21.59 -9.90
N ALA A 606 29.35 -21.36 -9.28
CA ALA A 606 29.99 -20.04 -9.27
C ALA A 606 30.33 -19.55 -10.70
N ASN A 607 30.77 -20.44 -11.59
CA ASN A 607 31.01 -20.10 -12.99
C ASN A 607 29.72 -19.75 -13.75
N ALA A 608 28.63 -20.48 -13.50
CA ALA A 608 27.33 -20.18 -14.10
C ALA A 608 26.81 -18.82 -13.63
N LEU A 609 26.86 -18.51 -12.34
CA LEU A 609 26.51 -17.18 -11.79
C LEU A 609 27.42 -16.08 -12.34
N THR A 610 28.73 -16.32 -12.44
CA THR A 610 29.67 -15.33 -13.01
C THR A 610 29.34 -15.02 -14.47
N ARG A 611 28.90 -16.00 -15.26
CA ARG A 611 28.54 -15.80 -16.67
C ARG A 611 27.17 -15.15 -16.83
N ASP A 612 26.15 -15.73 -16.22
CA ASP A 612 24.75 -15.46 -16.52
C ASP A 612 24.09 -14.54 -15.48
N GLY A 613 24.70 -14.36 -14.30
CA GLY A 613 24.20 -13.52 -13.21
C GLY A 613 23.05 -14.14 -12.39
N LEU A 614 22.49 -15.25 -12.87
CA LEU A 614 21.32 -15.93 -12.33
C LEU A 614 21.42 -17.43 -12.65
N ILE A 615 20.91 -18.29 -11.76
CA ILE A 615 20.62 -19.69 -12.07
C ILE A 615 19.15 -19.97 -11.76
N LEU A 616 18.39 -20.34 -12.78
CA LEU A 616 16.98 -20.74 -12.63
C LEU A 616 16.87 -22.13 -11.97
N PRO A 617 15.81 -22.41 -11.19
CA PRO A 617 15.65 -23.69 -10.50
C PRO A 617 15.79 -24.93 -11.40
N ALA A 618 15.20 -24.89 -12.60
CA ALA A 618 15.28 -26.00 -13.55
C ALA A 618 16.70 -26.28 -14.04
N ASP A 619 17.50 -25.24 -14.24
CA ASP A 619 18.89 -25.37 -14.69
C ASP A 619 19.82 -25.74 -13.53
N MET A 620 19.50 -25.31 -12.32
CA MET A 620 20.19 -25.75 -11.12
C MET A 620 20.02 -27.24 -10.88
N VAL A 621 18.79 -27.78 -11.02
CA VAL A 621 18.55 -29.23 -10.92
C VAL A 621 19.38 -30.00 -11.94
N LYS A 622 19.43 -29.56 -13.21
CA LYS A 622 20.29 -30.18 -14.23
C LYS A 622 21.76 -30.15 -13.85
N LEU A 623 22.23 -29.02 -13.30
CA LEU A 623 23.63 -28.83 -12.89
C LEU A 623 23.99 -29.77 -11.72
N LEU A 624 23.13 -29.88 -10.72
CA LEU A 624 23.31 -30.77 -9.57
C LEU A 624 23.27 -32.24 -9.97
N LEU A 625 22.32 -32.64 -10.82
CA LEU A 625 22.22 -34.01 -11.36
C LEU A 625 23.47 -34.40 -12.14
N ALA A 626 24.04 -33.49 -12.93
CA ALA A 626 25.29 -33.74 -13.64
C ALA A 626 26.50 -34.02 -12.73
N HIS A 627 26.39 -33.66 -11.44
CA HIS A 627 27.40 -33.92 -10.41
C HIS A 627 26.95 -35.00 -9.40
N GLY A 628 25.88 -35.75 -9.71
CA GLY A 628 25.40 -36.86 -8.87
C GLY A 628 24.64 -36.44 -7.61
N ILE A 629 24.07 -35.23 -7.60
CA ILE A 629 23.23 -34.73 -6.50
C ILE A 629 21.77 -34.72 -6.98
N ASP A 630 20.95 -35.57 -6.38
CA ASP A 630 19.50 -35.59 -6.63
C ASP A 630 18.82 -34.46 -5.84
N ALA A 631 18.23 -33.49 -6.56
CA ALA A 631 17.47 -32.39 -5.98
C ALA A 631 16.22 -32.10 -6.81
N THR A 632 15.10 -31.79 -6.15
CA THR A 632 13.82 -31.48 -6.82
C THR A 632 13.55 -29.99 -6.90
N THR A 633 12.72 -29.56 -7.86
CA THR A 633 12.24 -28.18 -7.92
C THR A 633 11.14 -27.91 -6.87
N PRO A 634 11.00 -26.66 -6.38
CA PRO A 634 9.96 -26.27 -5.43
C PRO A 634 8.51 -26.58 -5.89
N ALA A 635 8.27 -26.63 -7.21
CA ALA A 635 6.93 -26.78 -7.79
C ALA A 635 6.40 -28.23 -7.85
N GLY A 636 7.21 -29.25 -7.51
CA GLY A 636 6.87 -30.67 -7.69
C GLY A 636 5.89 -31.27 -6.67
N LEU A 637 5.37 -30.51 -5.69
CA LEU A 637 4.52 -30.99 -4.59
C LEU A 637 3.14 -30.29 -4.56
N ALA A 638 2.65 -29.82 -5.71
CA ALA A 638 1.36 -29.15 -5.82
C ALA A 638 0.17 -30.11 -5.67
N ASP A 639 -0.01 -30.69 -4.48
CA ASP A 639 -1.28 -31.24 -4.03
C ASP A 639 -1.72 -30.45 -2.78
N GLY A 640 -2.66 -29.51 -2.99
CA GLY A 640 -3.58 -28.98 -1.97
C GLY A 640 -3.01 -28.08 -0.87
N GLU A 641 -3.42 -26.80 -0.89
CA GLU A 641 -3.35 -25.81 0.20
C GLU A 641 -1.96 -25.36 0.72
N HIS A 642 -1.64 -24.09 0.42
CA HIS A 642 -0.68 -23.22 1.11
C HIS A 642 0.80 -23.66 1.17
N GLY A 643 1.52 -23.41 0.07
CA GLY A 643 2.71 -22.54 -0.02
C GLY A 643 3.92 -22.72 0.90
N ALA A 644 3.90 -23.64 1.85
CA ALA A 644 4.97 -23.93 2.78
C ALA A 644 5.06 -25.46 2.92
N VAL A 645 6.28 -25.98 2.96
CA VAL A 645 6.52 -27.42 2.93
C VAL A 645 6.52 -27.96 4.35
N LEU A 646 5.69 -28.98 4.60
CA LEU A 646 5.69 -29.73 5.85
C LEU A 646 6.56 -30.98 5.69
N GLU A 647 7.35 -31.32 6.71
CA GLU A 647 7.99 -32.64 6.75
C GLU A 647 6.93 -33.75 6.71
N PRO A 648 7.26 -34.94 6.17
CA PRO A 648 6.31 -36.05 6.06
C PRO A 648 6.07 -36.72 7.42
N PHE A 649 5.58 -35.96 8.41
CA PHE A 649 5.28 -36.45 9.76
C PHE A 649 4.28 -37.61 9.75
N ALA A 650 3.38 -37.66 8.77
CA ALA A 650 2.50 -38.81 8.54
C ALA A 650 3.30 -40.12 8.32
N ALA A 651 4.35 -40.09 7.50
CA ALA A 651 5.20 -41.26 7.27
C ALA A 651 6.01 -41.65 8.53
N HIS A 652 6.39 -40.67 9.36
CA HIS A 652 7.01 -40.95 10.66
C HIS A 652 6.02 -41.62 11.63
N LEU A 653 4.75 -41.18 11.64
CA LEU A 653 3.68 -41.79 12.44
C LEU A 653 3.37 -43.22 11.97
N ASP A 654 3.32 -43.46 10.66
CA ASP A 654 3.07 -44.78 10.09
C ASP A 654 4.19 -45.78 10.45
N ARG A 655 5.46 -45.32 10.50
CA ARG A 655 6.59 -46.15 10.96
C ARG A 655 6.52 -46.45 12.45
N PHE A 656 5.98 -45.54 13.26
CA PHE A 656 5.78 -45.78 14.69
C PHE A 656 4.77 -46.91 14.93
N GLY A 657 3.68 -46.96 14.16
CA GLY A 657 2.67 -48.03 14.24
C GLY A 657 3.15 -49.42 13.80
N ASN A 658 4.26 -49.52 13.06
CA ASN A 658 4.86 -50.80 12.63
C ASN A 658 5.93 -51.35 13.59
N HIS A 659 6.29 -50.58 14.63
CA HIS A 659 7.26 -50.97 15.65
C HIS A 659 6.68 -51.01 17.08
N ALA A 660 5.40 -50.69 17.24
CA ALA A 660 4.59 -50.94 18.43
C ALA A 660 3.73 -52.20 18.20
#